data_AF-A0A7C1DZZ2-F1
#
_entry.id   AF-A0A7C1DZZ2-F1
#
_cell.length_a   1.000
_cell.length_b   1.000
_cell.length_c   1.000
_cell.angle_alpha   90.00
_cell.angle_beta   90.00
_cell.angle_gamma   90.00
#
_symmetry.space_group_name_H-M   'P 1'
#
loop_
_entity.id
_entity.type
_entity.pdbx_description
1 polymer ?
#
loop_
_entity_poly.entity_id
_entity_poly.type
_entity_poly.pdbx_seq_one_letter_code
_entity_poly.pdbx_strand_id
1 'polypeptide(L)'
;MKNLPKIITATFATALLITSCEKQNPDSPDACFTAPDAIVAGTPVIFNSFCSSNALSYFWEFGEEGTSEDPNPQYTFDAAGSYTVTLTVTGPEGDTDQLSVSVTVTAPEVYEHSGNIVEDETWPEGMHLITSDVSVSGAILTIEPGAVIRFAAGRGLYIGNSSNSAGAVLIANGTAEKPITFTSAAANQSPGDWNFIGFYAGASSNSSMQYCIVEYGGGYSQKYGEVYIDGTSVSIDNCTIRNSSTVGLGLTNDGWFRSFTGNTLSDIATHPINIYGNYVHTIGEGNQISTERGVFVEGDDVEMEDATWQKLDAPYVVGGDLYVGSVTGTTLTLLPGTELRMGSGTGLHVGYGSSEFGRLVAEGTESEHIVFTSSAPEAARSPGDWDYLAFYEGAGNNSSLSYCDFSYGGGYSGNYGMIHVDGSRISMTHCSVTLSGSQGVSLRNDASFASFSDNSLGNNATVPVEIYGNFVHTIGPGNTFETGTSILVKGDDLEQSDVTWHRQNIPYLIDGTLYIGSATGSRLTIDPGTTVKFSEGSQLYVGYRSGTFGVLVADGEPGNQITFTSGALAGFEAPGDWDGIWFDSGTGNGSVLDHCVISYAGGYSSNSGNVVVRNSTANVPLISNCEISHSGAYGIYLANNANPELNGITYQNNALGDTNK
;
A
#
# COMPACT_ATOMS: atom_id res chain seq x y z
N MET A 1 1.95 -58.73 -21.36
CA MET A 1 3.13 -59.43 -20.79
C MET A 1 4.07 -59.83 -21.93
N LYS A 2 5.39 -59.57 -21.80
CA LYS A 2 6.59 -60.29 -22.35
C LYS A 2 6.52 -60.98 -23.75
N ASN A 3 7.53 -60.97 -24.64
CA ASN A 3 8.91 -60.44 -24.68
C ASN A 3 9.47 -60.51 -26.14
N LEU A 4 10.57 -59.77 -26.42
CA LEU A 4 11.49 -59.80 -27.60
C LEU A 4 12.45 -61.04 -27.58
N PRO A 5 13.47 -61.28 -28.49
CA PRO A 5 13.95 -60.53 -29.72
C PRO A 5 14.46 -61.34 -30.97
N LYS A 6 14.84 -60.61 -32.05
CA LYS A 6 16.00 -60.83 -33.01
C LYS A 6 15.96 -62.04 -34.02
N ILE A 7 16.71 -62.18 -35.14
CA ILE A 7 17.82 -61.44 -35.84
C ILE A 7 17.52 -61.25 -37.37
N ILE A 8 18.30 -60.36 -38.03
CA ILE A 8 18.47 -59.95 -39.46
C ILE A 8 19.06 -61.02 -40.44
N THR A 9 18.74 -60.95 -41.75
CA THR A 9 19.73 -61.05 -42.85
C THR A 9 19.29 -60.31 -44.12
N ALA A 10 20.22 -59.58 -44.77
CA ALA A 10 20.04 -58.97 -46.09
C ALA A 10 20.89 -59.70 -47.16
N THR A 11 20.58 -59.51 -48.44
CA THR A 11 21.38 -60.08 -49.55
C THR A 11 21.51 -59.08 -50.70
N PHE A 12 22.76 -58.73 -51.05
CA PHE A 12 23.12 -58.04 -52.29
C PHE A 12 23.94 -58.98 -53.19
N ALA A 13 23.79 -58.84 -54.50
CA ALA A 13 24.66 -59.39 -55.54
C ALA A 13 24.62 -58.38 -56.72
N THR A 14 25.65 -57.54 -56.90
CA THR A 14 26.79 -57.74 -57.82
C THR A 14 26.41 -57.90 -59.29
N ALA A 15 27.14 -57.35 -60.28
CA ALA A 15 28.15 -56.27 -60.34
C ALA A 15 28.49 -56.05 -61.83
N LEU A 16 28.95 -54.86 -62.24
CA LEU A 16 29.97 -54.78 -63.30
C LEU A 16 30.73 -53.45 -63.27
N LEU A 17 32.06 -53.52 -63.15
CA LEU A 17 32.99 -52.40 -63.31
C LEU A 17 33.20 -52.07 -64.80
N ILE A 18 33.80 -50.90 -65.08
CA ILE A 18 35.13 -50.83 -65.70
C ILE A 18 35.82 -49.50 -65.32
N THR A 19 36.90 -49.65 -64.54
CA THR A 19 38.05 -48.75 -64.27
C THR A 19 38.08 -47.30 -64.77
N SER A 20 38.38 -46.37 -63.85
CA SER A 20 39.78 -45.99 -63.54
C SER A 20 39.91 -45.19 -62.24
N CYS A 21 40.83 -45.57 -61.33
CA CYS A 21 41.74 -44.64 -60.63
C CYS A 21 42.81 -45.40 -59.83
N GLU A 22 43.71 -44.66 -59.17
CA GLU A 22 44.94 -45.13 -58.52
C GLU A 22 44.71 -45.95 -57.24
N LYS A 23 45.79 -46.59 -56.76
CA LYS A 23 45.81 -47.22 -55.44
C LYS A 23 45.76 -46.14 -54.36
N GLN A 24 44.65 -46.02 -53.65
CA GLN A 24 44.61 -45.35 -52.36
C GLN A 24 45.41 -46.19 -51.33
N ASN A 25 46.20 -45.53 -50.48
CA ASN A 25 46.90 -46.16 -49.37
C ASN A 25 45.86 -46.56 -48.30
N PRO A 26 45.82 -47.81 -47.80
CA PRO A 26 44.81 -48.23 -46.81
C PRO A 26 44.91 -47.48 -45.47
N ASP A 27 46.03 -46.81 -45.20
CA ASP A 27 46.26 -45.99 -44.01
C ASP A 27 46.08 -44.46 -44.27
N SER A 28 45.68 -44.05 -45.49
CA SER A 28 45.30 -42.66 -45.75
C SER A 28 44.02 -42.28 -45.00
N PRO A 29 43.86 -41.00 -44.59
CA PRO A 29 42.59 -40.50 -44.09
C PRO A 29 41.50 -40.56 -45.17
N ASP A 30 40.25 -40.72 -44.73
CA ASP A 30 39.04 -40.73 -45.57
C ASP A 30 38.00 -39.82 -44.90
N ALA A 31 37.64 -38.73 -45.58
CA ALA A 31 36.77 -37.69 -45.07
C ALA A 31 35.29 -38.04 -45.28
N CYS A 32 34.57 -38.26 -44.18
CA CYS A 32 33.13 -38.52 -44.24
C CYS A 32 32.40 -37.94 -43.03
N PHE A 33 31.29 -37.24 -43.31
CA PHE A 33 30.38 -36.77 -42.28
C PHE A 33 28.92 -36.86 -42.70
N THR A 34 28.03 -36.76 -41.71
CA THR A 34 26.60 -36.54 -41.92
C THR A 34 26.18 -35.17 -41.37
N ALA A 35 25.30 -34.51 -42.13
CA ALA A 35 24.53 -33.35 -41.70
C ALA A 35 23.04 -33.75 -41.60
N PRO A 36 22.20 -33.03 -40.84
CA PRO A 36 20.76 -33.25 -40.85
C PRO A 36 20.14 -32.96 -42.23
N ASP A 37 19.06 -33.65 -42.58
CA ASP A 37 18.34 -33.48 -43.85
C ASP A 37 17.64 -32.11 -43.98
N ALA A 38 17.44 -31.41 -42.87
CA ALA A 38 16.89 -30.06 -42.81
C ALA A 38 17.62 -29.24 -41.73
N ILE A 39 17.98 -28.00 -42.08
CA ILE A 39 18.58 -27.02 -41.16
C ILE A 39 17.72 -25.75 -41.20
N VAL A 40 17.40 -25.19 -40.03
CA VAL A 40 16.66 -23.93 -39.91
C VAL A 40 17.61 -22.85 -39.38
N ALA A 41 17.56 -21.65 -39.95
CA ALA A 41 18.40 -20.54 -39.50
C ALA A 41 18.19 -20.24 -38.00
N GLY A 42 19.27 -19.98 -37.28
CA GLY A 42 19.28 -19.78 -35.83
C GLY A 42 19.26 -21.06 -34.98
N THR A 43 19.12 -22.26 -35.58
CA THR A 43 19.15 -23.53 -34.83
C THR A 43 20.55 -24.14 -34.77
N PRO A 44 21.04 -24.61 -33.60
CA PRO A 44 22.32 -25.29 -33.50
C PRO A 44 22.26 -26.71 -34.09
N VAL A 45 23.20 -27.02 -34.97
CA VAL A 45 23.34 -28.31 -35.66
C VAL A 45 24.64 -28.98 -35.26
N ILE A 46 24.57 -30.26 -34.86
CA ILE A 46 25.75 -31.09 -34.64
C ILE A 46 26.12 -31.80 -35.95
N PHE A 47 27.32 -31.55 -36.45
CA PHE A 47 27.89 -32.26 -37.59
C PHE A 47 28.71 -33.46 -37.11
N ASN A 48 28.46 -34.65 -37.68
CA ASN A 48 29.02 -35.89 -37.15
C ASN A 48 30.02 -36.51 -38.14
N SER A 49 31.29 -36.60 -37.75
CA SER A 49 32.37 -37.20 -38.56
C SER A 49 32.51 -38.71 -38.38
N PHE A 50 31.54 -39.39 -37.74
CA PHE A 50 31.65 -40.81 -37.36
C PHE A 50 31.91 -41.81 -38.51
N CYS A 51 31.71 -41.41 -39.76
CA CYS A 51 32.06 -42.24 -40.93
C CYS A 51 33.45 -41.94 -41.51
N SER A 52 34.15 -40.90 -41.04
CA SER A 52 35.56 -40.66 -41.37
C SER A 52 36.45 -41.77 -40.81
N SER A 53 37.56 -42.05 -41.48
CA SER A 53 38.54 -43.04 -41.02
C SER A 53 39.98 -42.54 -41.12
N ASN A 54 40.88 -43.16 -40.35
CA ASN A 54 42.31 -42.83 -40.25
C ASN A 54 42.64 -41.35 -39.95
N ALA A 55 41.71 -40.60 -39.33
CA ALA A 55 41.89 -39.19 -38.97
C ALA A 55 42.58 -39.03 -37.58
N LEU A 56 43.62 -38.20 -37.53
CA LEU A 56 44.30 -37.73 -36.32
C LEU A 56 43.78 -36.35 -35.86
N SER A 57 43.42 -35.48 -36.80
CA SER A 57 42.77 -34.19 -36.54
C SER A 57 41.69 -33.88 -37.57
N TYR A 58 40.80 -32.95 -37.20
CA TYR A 58 39.64 -32.51 -37.97
C TYR A 58 39.73 -31.00 -38.15
N PHE A 59 39.30 -30.49 -39.30
CA PHE A 59 39.13 -29.07 -39.56
C PHE A 59 37.86 -28.88 -40.38
N TRP A 60 36.93 -28.10 -39.85
CA TRP A 60 35.64 -27.81 -40.44
C TRP A 60 35.58 -26.37 -40.92
N GLU A 61 34.95 -26.16 -42.08
CA GLU A 61 34.61 -24.85 -42.64
C GLU A 61 33.10 -24.83 -42.93
N PHE A 62 32.38 -23.84 -42.42
CA PHE A 62 30.91 -23.72 -42.56
C PHE A 62 30.52 -22.62 -43.57
N GLY A 63 31.22 -22.58 -44.72
CA GLY A 63 31.18 -21.46 -45.66
C GLY A 63 32.12 -20.33 -45.24
N GLU A 64 31.76 -19.07 -45.53
CA GLU A 64 32.58 -17.90 -45.17
C GLU A 64 32.46 -17.49 -43.68
N GLU A 65 31.59 -18.13 -42.91
CA GLU A 65 31.09 -17.61 -41.62
C GLU A 65 31.65 -18.32 -40.37
N GLY A 66 32.45 -19.39 -40.49
CA GLY A 66 33.09 -20.00 -39.33
C GLY A 66 33.83 -21.32 -39.57
N THR A 67 34.64 -21.71 -38.57
CA THR A 67 35.48 -22.93 -38.59
C THR A 67 35.48 -23.66 -37.24
N SER A 68 35.83 -24.95 -37.21
CA SER A 68 36.07 -25.69 -35.95
C SER A 68 37.12 -26.79 -36.10
N GLU A 69 37.85 -27.11 -35.03
CA GLU A 69 38.79 -28.23 -34.93
C GLU A 69 38.20 -29.44 -34.17
N ASP A 70 36.97 -29.33 -33.64
CA ASP A 70 36.31 -30.42 -32.93
C ASP A 70 35.94 -31.58 -33.87
N PRO A 71 35.99 -32.85 -33.42
CA PRO A 71 35.59 -33.98 -34.24
C PRO A 71 34.09 -33.97 -34.57
N ASN A 72 33.24 -33.45 -33.68
CA ASN A 72 31.79 -33.36 -33.89
C ASN A 72 31.29 -31.97 -33.43
N PRO A 73 31.49 -30.92 -34.23
CA PRO A 73 31.19 -29.55 -33.83
C PRO A 73 29.69 -29.28 -33.82
N GLN A 74 29.28 -28.37 -32.95
CA GLN A 74 27.97 -27.72 -32.99
C GLN A 74 28.11 -26.36 -33.68
N TYR A 75 27.36 -26.12 -34.75
CA TYR A 75 27.38 -24.88 -35.52
C TYR A 75 25.96 -24.37 -35.82
N THR A 76 25.78 -23.05 -35.85
CA THR A 76 24.51 -22.39 -36.15
C THR A 76 24.69 -21.50 -37.38
N PHE A 77 23.77 -21.58 -38.35
CA PHE A 77 23.72 -20.66 -39.48
C PHE A 77 22.71 -19.56 -39.18
N ASP A 78 23.10 -18.29 -39.24
CA ASP A 78 22.24 -17.17 -38.83
C ASP A 78 21.21 -16.78 -39.91
N ALA A 79 21.44 -17.16 -41.17
CA ALA A 79 20.59 -16.81 -42.31
C ALA A 79 20.13 -18.04 -43.11
N ALA A 80 18.98 -17.89 -43.77
CA ALA A 80 18.53 -18.86 -44.77
C ALA A 80 19.39 -18.76 -46.04
N GLY A 81 19.82 -19.88 -46.58
CA GLY A 81 20.77 -19.90 -47.70
C GLY A 81 21.24 -21.31 -48.07
N SER A 82 22.13 -21.39 -49.03
CA SER A 82 22.85 -22.62 -49.38
C SER A 82 24.30 -22.46 -48.97
N TYR A 83 24.76 -23.30 -48.06
CA TYR A 83 26.10 -23.24 -47.48
C TYR A 83 26.88 -24.49 -47.88
N THR A 84 28.16 -24.34 -48.20
CA THR A 84 29.07 -25.47 -48.39
C THR A 84 29.76 -25.76 -47.07
N VAL A 85 29.44 -26.89 -46.45
CA VAL A 85 30.14 -27.38 -45.26
C VAL A 85 31.25 -28.31 -45.73
N THR A 86 32.47 -28.05 -45.28
CA THR A 86 33.66 -28.80 -45.67
C THR A 86 34.34 -29.36 -44.43
N LEU A 87 34.64 -30.66 -44.45
CA LEU A 87 35.47 -31.34 -43.45
C LEU A 87 36.76 -31.76 -44.13
N THR A 88 37.89 -31.29 -43.59
CA THR A 88 39.23 -31.81 -43.87
C THR A 88 39.70 -32.64 -42.69
N VAL A 89 40.14 -33.88 -42.94
CA VAL A 89 40.78 -34.74 -41.95
C VAL A 89 42.25 -34.92 -42.28
N THR A 90 43.11 -34.85 -41.27
CA THR A 90 44.57 -35.10 -41.41
C THR A 90 44.93 -36.42 -40.76
N GLY A 91 45.63 -37.29 -41.48
CA GLY A 91 46.06 -38.61 -40.99
C GLY A 91 47.40 -38.59 -40.24
N PRO A 92 47.82 -39.73 -39.64
CA PRO A 92 49.04 -39.81 -38.83
C PRO A 92 50.35 -39.48 -39.55
N GLU A 93 50.40 -39.66 -40.87
CA GLU A 93 51.59 -39.35 -41.70
C GLU A 93 51.60 -37.90 -42.23
N GLY A 94 50.56 -37.11 -41.92
CA GLY A 94 50.39 -35.72 -42.39
C GLY A 94 49.65 -35.57 -43.72
N ASP A 95 49.28 -36.68 -44.37
CA ASP A 95 48.34 -36.69 -45.50
C ASP A 95 46.97 -36.14 -45.08
N THR A 96 46.22 -35.57 -46.02
CA THR A 96 44.88 -35.00 -45.79
C THR A 96 43.87 -35.52 -46.80
N ASP A 97 42.62 -35.68 -46.37
CA ASP A 97 41.47 -35.85 -47.26
C ASP A 97 40.34 -34.87 -46.91
N GLN A 98 39.46 -34.57 -47.85
CA GLN A 98 38.44 -33.54 -47.71
C GLN A 98 37.10 -33.91 -48.37
N LEU A 99 36.01 -33.71 -47.65
CA LEU A 99 34.63 -33.82 -48.15
C LEU A 99 33.91 -32.48 -48.01
N SER A 100 33.23 -32.05 -49.07
CA SER A 100 32.33 -30.89 -49.05
C SER A 100 30.90 -31.31 -49.37
N VAL A 101 29.94 -30.87 -48.55
CA VAL A 101 28.50 -31.11 -48.71
C VAL A 101 27.77 -29.78 -48.72
N SER A 102 26.92 -29.57 -49.72
CA SER A 102 26.02 -28.42 -49.77
C SER A 102 24.82 -28.67 -48.85
N VAL A 103 24.70 -27.89 -47.77
CA VAL A 103 23.52 -27.89 -46.89
C VAL A 103 22.59 -26.74 -47.27
N THR A 104 21.28 -26.98 -47.18
CA THR A 104 20.27 -25.94 -47.39
C THR A 104 19.69 -25.54 -46.04
N VAL A 105 19.85 -24.26 -45.70
CA VAL A 105 19.30 -23.64 -44.50
C VAL A 105 18.02 -22.91 -44.88
N THR A 106 16.90 -23.30 -44.28
CA THR A 106 15.60 -22.65 -44.50
C THR A 106 15.38 -21.52 -43.49
N ALA A 107 14.56 -20.54 -43.86
CA ALA A 107 14.08 -19.54 -42.91
C ALA A 107 13.20 -20.21 -41.83
N PRO A 108 13.11 -19.64 -40.61
CA PRO A 108 12.12 -20.07 -39.63
C PRO A 108 10.71 -19.95 -40.20
N GLU A 109 9.83 -20.89 -39.84
CA GLU A 109 8.41 -20.78 -40.17
C GLU A 109 7.78 -19.61 -39.39
N VAL A 110 6.95 -18.82 -40.09
CA VAL A 110 6.21 -17.71 -39.51
C VAL A 110 4.72 -17.98 -39.68
N TYR A 111 4.03 -18.20 -38.57
CA TYR A 111 2.59 -18.44 -38.56
C TYR A 111 1.84 -17.10 -38.54
N GLU A 112 1.14 -16.76 -39.63
CA GLU A 112 0.33 -15.53 -39.69
C GLU A 112 -1.08 -15.73 -39.10
N HIS A 113 -1.49 -14.81 -38.23
CA HIS A 113 -2.75 -14.88 -37.47
C HIS A 113 -3.62 -13.64 -37.70
N SER A 114 -4.92 -13.88 -37.89
CA SER A 114 -5.93 -12.82 -38.08
C SER A 114 -7.35 -13.34 -37.85
N GLY A 115 -8.26 -12.48 -37.36
CA GLY A 115 -9.70 -12.79 -37.31
C GLY A 115 -10.11 -13.55 -36.06
N ASN A 116 -11.14 -14.39 -36.16
CA ASN A 116 -11.80 -14.99 -35.00
C ASN A 116 -11.48 -16.47 -34.83
N ILE A 117 -10.97 -16.84 -33.66
CA ILE A 117 -10.77 -18.23 -33.22
C ILE A 117 -12.05 -18.67 -32.52
N VAL A 118 -12.76 -19.64 -33.12
CA VAL A 118 -14.08 -20.13 -32.68
C VAL A 118 -14.13 -21.65 -32.42
N GLU A 119 -13.00 -22.32 -32.64
CA GLU A 119 -12.73 -23.71 -32.27
C GLU A 119 -11.36 -23.72 -31.58
N ASP A 120 -11.06 -24.74 -30.77
CA ASP A 120 -9.81 -24.79 -30.01
C ASP A 120 -8.59 -24.84 -30.93
N GLU A 121 -7.58 -24.00 -30.65
CA GLU A 121 -6.40 -23.80 -31.49
C GLU A 121 -5.11 -23.84 -30.66
N THR A 122 -4.06 -24.46 -31.22
CA THR A 122 -2.72 -24.48 -30.62
C THR A 122 -1.72 -23.76 -31.51
N TRP A 123 -1.04 -22.77 -30.95
CA TRP A 123 0.09 -22.07 -31.54
C TRP A 123 1.39 -22.73 -31.06
N PRO A 124 2.13 -23.44 -31.93
CA PRO A 124 3.33 -24.19 -31.54
C PRO A 124 4.52 -23.29 -31.20
N GLU A 125 5.63 -23.89 -30.75
CA GLU A 125 6.91 -23.19 -30.63
C GLU A 125 7.37 -22.65 -32.01
N GLY A 126 7.65 -21.34 -32.11
CA GLY A 126 8.03 -20.70 -33.36
C GLY A 126 7.75 -19.19 -33.38
N MET A 127 7.84 -18.58 -34.57
CA MET A 127 7.49 -17.16 -34.75
C MET A 127 6.05 -17.02 -35.25
N HIS A 128 5.28 -16.17 -34.58
CA HIS A 128 3.89 -15.86 -34.90
C HIS A 128 3.77 -14.39 -35.26
N LEU A 129 2.98 -14.06 -36.30
CA LEU A 129 2.74 -12.68 -36.73
C LEU A 129 1.24 -12.38 -36.75
N ILE A 130 0.78 -11.53 -35.84
CA ILE A 130 -0.59 -11.01 -35.80
C ILE A 130 -0.68 -9.85 -36.80
N THR A 131 -1.26 -10.12 -37.97
CA THR A 131 -1.37 -9.16 -39.09
C THR A 131 -2.63 -8.31 -39.02
N SER A 132 -3.68 -8.83 -38.40
CA SER A 132 -4.92 -8.14 -38.03
C SER A 132 -5.31 -8.56 -36.61
N ASP A 133 -6.19 -7.81 -35.96
CA ASP A 133 -6.71 -8.17 -34.63
C ASP A 133 -7.22 -9.62 -34.59
N VAL A 134 -6.87 -10.33 -33.52
CA VAL A 134 -7.26 -11.74 -33.29
C VAL A 134 -8.23 -11.80 -32.11
N SER A 135 -9.38 -12.45 -32.26
CA SER A 135 -10.41 -12.59 -31.23
C SER A 135 -10.73 -14.04 -30.91
N VAL A 136 -10.44 -14.49 -29.68
CA VAL A 136 -10.80 -15.82 -29.16
C VAL A 136 -12.23 -15.78 -28.64
N SER A 137 -13.11 -16.61 -29.19
CA SER A 137 -14.56 -16.52 -29.01
C SER A 137 -15.21 -17.86 -28.68
N GLY A 138 -15.36 -18.17 -27.39
CA GLY A 138 -15.95 -19.44 -26.92
C GLY A 138 -15.06 -20.68 -27.15
N ALA A 139 -13.77 -20.46 -27.36
CA ALA A 139 -12.75 -21.46 -27.66
C ALA A 139 -11.51 -21.30 -26.77
N ILE A 140 -10.65 -22.30 -26.76
CA ILE A 140 -9.35 -22.30 -26.08
C ILE A 140 -8.24 -22.02 -27.09
N LEU A 141 -7.53 -20.90 -26.92
CA LEU A 141 -6.23 -20.67 -27.56
C LEU A 141 -5.13 -21.14 -26.61
N THR A 142 -4.36 -22.15 -27.04
CA THR A 142 -3.15 -22.62 -26.34
C THR A 142 -1.92 -22.13 -27.08
N ILE A 143 -0.94 -21.59 -26.36
CA ILE A 143 0.35 -21.15 -26.92
C ILE A 143 1.44 -21.98 -26.24
N GLU A 144 2.28 -22.65 -27.04
CA GLU A 144 3.34 -23.52 -26.54
C GLU A 144 4.58 -22.75 -26.05
N PRO A 145 5.33 -23.28 -25.07
CA PRO A 145 6.57 -22.65 -24.57
C PRO A 145 7.57 -22.32 -25.68
N GLY A 146 8.15 -21.12 -25.63
CA GLY A 146 9.14 -20.64 -26.61
C GLY A 146 8.55 -19.94 -27.84
N ALA A 147 7.22 -19.87 -27.97
CA ALA A 147 6.58 -19.10 -29.03
C ALA A 147 6.85 -17.58 -28.91
N VAL A 148 7.08 -16.93 -30.05
CA VAL A 148 7.30 -15.47 -30.15
C VAL A 148 6.21 -14.84 -31.01
N ILE A 149 5.25 -14.18 -30.35
CA ILE A 149 4.08 -13.54 -30.92
C ILE A 149 4.41 -12.07 -31.20
N ARG A 150 4.47 -11.73 -32.49
CA ARG A 150 4.79 -10.38 -32.97
C ARG A 150 3.52 -9.71 -33.47
N PHE A 151 3.22 -8.52 -32.94
CA PHE A 151 2.05 -7.76 -33.33
C PHE A 151 2.39 -6.70 -34.39
N ALA A 152 1.65 -6.67 -35.49
CA ALA A 152 1.68 -5.54 -36.41
C ALA A 152 1.12 -4.26 -35.75
N ALA A 153 1.37 -3.10 -36.37
CA ALA A 153 1.10 -1.80 -35.78
C ALA A 153 -0.37 -1.63 -35.33
N GLY A 154 -0.56 -1.33 -34.05
CA GLY A 154 -1.86 -1.14 -33.42
C GLY A 154 -2.80 -2.34 -33.52
N ARG A 155 -2.27 -3.57 -33.54
CA ARG A 155 -3.07 -4.81 -33.41
C ARG A 155 -3.17 -5.25 -31.94
N GLY A 156 -4.20 -6.01 -31.60
CA GLY A 156 -4.37 -6.64 -30.28
C GLY A 156 -4.87 -8.10 -30.35
N LEU A 157 -4.75 -8.79 -29.22
CA LEU A 157 -5.31 -10.12 -28.97
C LEU A 157 -6.46 -9.99 -27.98
N TYR A 158 -7.66 -10.41 -28.37
CA TYR A 158 -8.91 -10.18 -27.64
C TYR A 158 -9.50 -11.52 -27.18
N ILE A 159 -9.58 -11.75 -25.87
CA ILE A 159 -10.14 -12.96 -25.27
C ILE A 159 -11.55 -12.62 -24.77
N GLY A 160 -12.58 -13.19 -25.38
CA GLY A 160 -13.96 -13.06 -24.89
C GLY A 160 -14.67 -11.73 -25.16
N ASN A 161 -14.18 -10.88 -26.07
CA ASN A 161 -14.72 -9.54 -26.37
C ASN A 161 -16.07 -9.50 -27.12
N SER A 162 -16.90 -10.54 -27.04
CA SER A 162 -18.25 -10.55 -27.62
C SER A 162 -19.28 -11.08 -26.63
N SER A 163 -20.52 -10.62 -26.73
CA SER A 163 -21.62 -11.09 -25.88
C SER A 163 -21.91 -12.59 -26.01
N ASN A 164 -21.39 -13.24 -27.06
CA ASN A 164 -21.62 -14.65 -27.35
C ASN A 164 -20.38 -15.52 -27.10
N SER A 165 -19.26 -14.96 -26.64
CA SER A 165 -17.98 -15.65 -26.45
C SER A 165 -17.71 -16.09 -25.01
N ALA A 166 -18.76 -16.35 -24.23
CA ALA A 166 -18.63 -16.87 -22.87
C ALA A 166 -17.81 -18.17 -22.85
N GLY A 167 -16.77 -18.21 -22.03
CA GLY A 167 -15.89 -19.37 -21.90
C GLY A 167 -14.63 -19.33 -22.78
N ALA A 168 -14.31 -18.20 -23.43
CA ALA A 168 -13.03 -18.05 -24.13
C ALA A 168 -11.83 -18.21 -23.16
N VAL A 169 -10.77 -18.92 -23.55
CA VAL A 169 -9.59 -19.15 -22.71
C VAL A 169 -8.32 -18.81 -23.49
N LEU A 170 -7.36 -18.14 -22.84
CA LEU A 170 -5.95 -18.17 -23.25
C LEU A 170 -5.15 -19.04 -22.29
N ILE A 171 -4.36 -19.97 -22.81
CA ILE A 171 -3.38 -20.76 -22.07
C ILE A 171 -2.01 -20.43 -22.66
N ALA A 172 -1.30 -19.48 -22.06
CA ALA A 172 0.05 -19.06 -22.47
C ALA A 172 1.04 -19.37 -21.35
N ASN A 173 1.35 -20.65 -21.15
CA ASN A 173 2.19 -21.12 -20.04
C ASN A 173 3.53 -21.63 -20.57
N GLY A 174 4.53 -20.74 -20.61
CA GLY A 174 5.92 -21.04 -20.94
C GLY A 174 6.70 -21.69 -19.79
N THR A 175 8.03 -21.75 -19.92
CA THR A 175 8.95 -22.12 -18.83
C THR A 175 10.07 -21.09 -18.68
N ALA A 176 10.85 -21.19 -17.61
CA ALA A 176 12.01 -20.30 -17.40
C ALA A 176 13.06 -20.41 -18.53
N GLU A 177 13.20 -21.59 -19.15
CA GLU A 177 14.08 -21.87 -20.28
C GLU A 177 13.45 -21.54 -21.64
N LYS A 178 12.11 -21.56 -21.71
CA LYS A 178 11.31 -21.30 -22.92
C LYS A 178 10.16 -20.34 -22.61
N PRO A 179 10.44 -19.06 -22.35
CA PRO A 179 9.40 -18.06 -22.12
C PRO A 179 8.60 -17.83 -23.40
N ILE A 180 7.31 -17.52 -23.26
CA ILE A 180 6.46 -17.07 -24.37
C ILE A 180 6.60 -15.56 -24.49
N THR A 181 6.91 -15.03 -25.67
CA THR A 181 7.19 -13.60 -25.85
C THR A 181 6.12 -12.93 -26.71
N PHE A 182 5.47 -11.89 -26.18
CA PHE A 182 4.53 -11.02 -26.87
C PHE A 182 5.19 -9.66 -27.09
N THR A 183 5.48 -9.30 -28.35
CA THR A 183 6.34 -8.16 -28.68
C THR A 183 5.97 -7.49 -30.00
N SER A 184 6.63 -6.38 -30.34
CA SER A 184 6.39 -5.64 -31.58
C SER A 184 6.95 -6.35 -32.83
N ALA A 185 6.20 -6.29 -33.94
CA ALA A 185 6.66 -6.68 -35.27
C ALA A 185 7.56 -5.62 -35.94
N ALA A 186 7.70 -4.42 -35.38
CA ALA A 186 8.55 -3.37 -35.92
C ALA A 186 10.04 -3.78 -35.90
N ALA A 187 10.82 -3.23 -36.84
CA ALA A 187 12.27 -3.43 -36.89
C ALA A 187 13.02 -2.60 -35.84
N ASN A 188 12.48 -1.43 -35.49
CA ASN A 188 12.91 -0.62 -34.35
C ASN A 188 11.72 -0.56 -33.39
N GLN A 189 11.76 -1.37 -32.34
CA GLN A 189 10.63 -1.51 -31.42
C GLN A 189 10.48 -0.25 -30.57
N SER A 190 9.24 0.13 -30.25
CA SER A 190 8.92 1.30 -29.43
C SER A 190 7.68 1.05 -28.57
N PRO A 191 7.63 1.59 -27.33
CA PRO A 191 6.43 1.54 -26.51
C PRO A 191 5.19 2.02 -27.28
N GLY A 192 4.14 1.20 -27.33
CA GLY A 192 2.88 1.51 -28.01
C GLY A 192 2.83 1.12 -29.48
N ASP A 193 3.79 0.34 -29.98
CA ASP A 193 3.74 -0.22 -31.34
C ASP A 193 2.49 -1.08 -31.57
N TRP A 194 2.01 -1.77 -30.53
CA TRP A 194 0.80 -2.60 -30.56
C TRP A 194 -0.12 -2.30 -29.37
N ASN A 195 -1.37 -2.79 -29.43
CA ASN A 195 -2.42 -2.40 -28.50
C ASN A 195 -2.28 -3.11 -27.15
N PHE A 196 -2.75 -4.36 -27.05
CA PHE A 196 -2.84 -5.12 -25.80
C PHE A 196 -3.18 -6.60 -26.03
N ILE A 197 -3.01 -7.40 -24.97
CA ILE A 197 -3.71 -8.67 -24.74
C ILE A 197 -4.87 -8.38 -23.78
N GLY A 198 -6.11 -8.49 -24.25
CA GLY A 198 -7.29 -8.04 -23.52
C GLY A 198 -8.23 -9.19 -23.16
N PHE A 199 -8.47 -9.37 -21.87
CA PHE A 199 -9.42 -10.33 -21.30
C PHE A 199 -10.70 -9.59 -20.91
N TYR A 200 -11.80 -9.92 -21.57
CA TYR A 200 -13.10 -9.26 -21.37
C TYR A 200 -14.04 -10.18 -20.58
N ALA A 201 -15.24 -9.70 -20.22
CA ALA A 201 -16.22 -10.46 -19.43
C ALA A 201 -16.67 -11.82 -20.02
N GLY A 202 -16.42 -12.08 -21.32
CA GLY A 202 -16.61 -13.41 -21.92
C GLY A 202 -15.46 -14.39 -21.66
N ALA A 203 -14.28 -13.91 -21.26
CA ALA A 203 -13.13 -14.73 -20.93
C ALA A 203 -13.37 -15.52 -19.64
N SER A 204 -12.95 -16.77 -19.65
CA SER A 204 -13.01 -17.68 -18.51
C SER A 204 -11.88 -17.40 -17.53
N SER A 205 -12.20 -17.51 -16.24
CA SER A 205 -11.23 -17.48 -15.13
C SER A 205 -10.23 -18.66 -15.12
N ASN A 206 -10.25 -19.53 -16.13
CA ASN A 206 -9.20 -20.51 -16.39
C ASN A 206 -8.08 -19.96 -17.29
N SER A 207 -8.18 -18.71 -17.74
CA SER A 207 -7.14 -18.07 -18.54
C SER A 207 -5.86 -17.88 -17.71
N SER A 208 -4.72 -18.21 -18.31
CA SER A 208 -3.42 -18.19 -17.64
C SER A 208 -2.30 -17.70 -18.53
N MET A 209 -1.39 -16.93 -17.94
CA MET A 209 -0.10 -16.54 -18.48
C MET A 209 0.97 -16.92 -17.47
N GLN A 210 1.92 -17.76 -17.87
CA GLN A 210 3.04 -18.16 -17.02
C GLN A 210 4.36 -18.07 -17.78
N TYR A 211 5.42 -17.54 -17.15
CA TYR A 211 6.73 -17.32 -17.80
C TYR A 211 6.61 -16.59 -19.15
N CYS A 212 5.72 -15.59 -19.22
CA CYS A 212 5.57 -14.74 -20.40
C CYS A 212 6.46 -13.51 -20.31
N ILE A 213 6.91 -13.01 -21.45
CA ILE A 213 7.48 -11.66 -21.61
C ILE A 213 6.47 -10.88 -22.45
N VAL A 214 5.97 -9.77 -21.94
CA VAL A 214 5.10 -8.83 -22.66
C VAL A 214 5.82 -7.50 -22.76
N GLU A 215 5.92 -6.94 -23.97
CA GLU A 215 6.66 -5.70 -24.18
C GLU A 215 6.27 -4.88 -25.40
N TYR A 216 6.51 -3.57 -25.32
CA TYR A 216 6.31 -2.56 -26.38
C TYR A 216 4.85 -2.34 -26.81
N GLY A 217 3.90 -2.69 -25.95
CA GLY A 217 2.47 -2.53 -26.15
C GLY A 217 1.89 -1.25 -25.51
N GLY A 218 0.59 -1.29 -25.22
CA GLY A 218 -0.15 -0.21 -24.55
C GLY A 218 -0.70 0.86 -25.49
N GLY A 219 -0.58 0.70 -26.80
CA GLY A 219 -0.81 1.75 -27.81
C GLY A 219 -2.27 2.22 -28.01
N TYR A 220 -3.23 1.67 -27.26
CA TYR A 220 -4.66 1.94 -27.44
C TYR A 220 -5.23 3.00 -26.48
N SER A 221 -5.01 2.83 -25.16
CA SER A 221 -5.65 3.66 -24.12
C SER A 221 -4.82 3.66 -22.85
N GLN A 222 -4.77 4.82 -22.19
CA GLN A 222 -4.02 5.02 -20.93
C GLN A 222 -4.47 4.08 -19.80
N LYS A 223 -5.74 3.64 -19.79
CA LYS A 223 -6.25 2.73 -18.76
C LYS A 223 -6.04 1.24 -19.04
N TYR A 224 -5.75 0.84 -20.29
CA TYR A 224 -5.83 -0.57 -20.68
C TYR A 224 -4.49 -1.30 -20.51
N GLY A 225 -3.36 -0.62 -20.73
CA GLY A 225 -2.02 -1.20 -20.62
C GLY A 225 -1.68 -2.18 -21.75
N GLU A 226 -0.60 -2.94 -21.57
CA GLU A 226 -0.23 -4.02 -22.50
C GLU A 226 -1.05 -5.28 -22.24
N VAL A 227 -1.50 -5.48 -21.00
CA VAL A 227 -2.41 -6.55 -20.61
C VAL A 227 -3.60 -5.93 -19.89
N TYR A 228 -4.79 -6.17 -20.42
CA TYR A 228 -6.06 -5.57 -19.98
C TYR A 228 -6.98 -6.66 -19.43
N ILE A 229 -7.58 -6.46 -18.25
CA ILE A 229 -8.52 -7.40 -17.61
C ILE A 229 -9.80 -6.65 -17.25
N ASP A 230 -10.93 -7.07 -17.81
CA ASP A 230 -12.17 -6.29 -17.84
C ASP A 230 -13.39 -7.18 -17.53
N GLY A 231 -13.94 -7.08 -16.31
CA GLY A 231 -15.07 -7.91 -15.87
C GLY A 231 -14.80 -9.42 -15.80
N THR A 232 -13.55 -9.81 -15.56
CA THR A 232 -13.10 -11.20 -15.49
C THR A 232 -11.85 -11.34 -14.61
N SER A 233 -11.31 -12.56 -14.47
CA SER A 233 -10.04 -12.78 -13.78
C SER A 233 -9.10 -13.71 -14.52
N VAL A 234 -7.80 -13.50 -14.30
CA VAL A 234 -6.69 -14.18 -15.00
C VAL A 234 -5.60 -14.54 -13.99
N SER A 235 -4.95 -15.67 -14.18
CA SER A 235 -3.69 -15.99 -13.49
C SER A 235 -2.50 -15.49 -14.32
N ILE A 236 -1.66 -14.61 -13.77
CA ILE A 236 -0.46 -14.10 -14.42
C ILE A 236 0.70 -14.27 -13.45
N ASP A 237 1.57 -15.26 -13.69
CA ASP A 237 2.59 -15.67 -12.73
C ASP A 237 3.98 -15.82 -13.38
N ASN A 238 5.03 -15.37 -12.69
CA ASN A 238 6.43 -15.41 -13.17
C ASN A 238 6.64 -14.71 -14.53
N CYS A 239 5.80 -13.74 -14.88
CA CYS A 239 5.85 -13.00 -16.13
C CYS A 239 6.66 -11.69 -16.00
N THR A 240 7.24 -11.23 -17.11
CA THR A 240 7.85 -9.90 -17.23
C THR A 240 6.97 -9.01 -18.10
N ILE A 241 6.60 -7.82 -17.63
CA ILE A 241 5.85 -6.81 -18.41
C ILE A 241 6.67 -5.52 -18.41
N ARG A 242 7.03 -5.01 -19.59
CA ARG A 242 8.00 -3.90 -19.70
C ARG A 242 7.87 -3.07 -20.97
N ASN A 243 8.41 -1.85 -20.95
CA ASN A 243 8.40 -0.94 -22.11
C ASN A 243 6.98 -0.55 -22.57
N SER A 244 6.03 -0.46 -21.65
CA SER A 244 4.66 -0.04 -21.95
C SER A 244 4.57 1.46 -22.19
N SER A 245 3.81 1.85 -23.22
CA SER A 245 3.45 3.25 -23.48
C SER A 245 2.39 3.83 -22.53
N THR A 246 1.72 2.99 -21.74
CA THR A 246 0.64 3.39 -20.83
C THR A 246 0.81 2.76 -19.45
N VAL A 247 -0.17 2.02 -18.92
CA VAL A 247 0.01 1.18 -17.72
C VAL A 247 0.60 -0.17 -18.11
N GLY A 248 1.16 -0.94 -17.16
CA GLY A 248 1.58 -2.31 -17.46
C GLY A 248 0.36 -3.21 -17.59
N LEU A 249 -0.37 -3.32 -16.48
CA LEU A 249 -1.64 -4.03 -16.32
C LEU A 249 -2.78 -3.03 -16.05
N GLY A 250 -3.83 -3.08 -16.87
CA GLY A 250 -5.06 -2.32 -16.66
C GLY A 250 -6.20 -3.25 -16.24
N LEU A 251 -6.70 -3.11 -15.01
CA LEU A 251 -7.83 -3.88 -14.50
C LEU A 251 -9.05 -2.96 -14.32
N THR A 252 -10.17 -3.27 -14.98
CA THR A 252 -11.38 -2.42 -15.01
C THR A 252 -12.67 -3.22 -14.85
N ASN A 253 -13.76 -2.52 -14.48
CA ASN A 253 -15.10 -3.09 -14.33
C ASN A 253 -15.09 -4.43 -13.58
N ASP A 254 -14.56 -4.45 -12.35
CA ASP A 254 -14.39 -5.67 -11.53
C ASP A 254 -13.43 -6.73 -12.14
N GLY A 255 -12.40 -6.27 -12.87
CA GLY A 255 -11.26 -7.08 -13.27
C GLY A 255 -10.31 -7.34 -12.09
N TRP A 256 -9.90 -8.60 -11.88
CA TRP A 256 -9.02 -8.98 -10.75
C TRP A 256 -8.05 -10.12 -11.07
N PHE A 257 -7.02 -10.29 -10.25
CA PHE A 257 -6.05 -11.37 -10.42
C PHE A 257 -6.53 -12.66 -9.74
N ARG A 258 -6.69 -13.73 -10.52
CA ARG A 258 -6.89 -15.07 -9.94
C ARG A 258 -5.62 -15.58 -9.25
N SER A 259 -4.47 -15.22 -9.80
CA SER A 259 -3.16 -15.32 -9.17
C SER A 259 -2.25 -14.27 -9.79
N PHE A 260 -1.39 -13.66 -8.99
CA PHE A 260 -0.41 -12.70 -9.44
C PHE A 260 0.86 -12.81 -8.59
N THR A 261 1.76 -13.72 -8.93
CA THR A 261 2.95 -14.03 -8.13
C THR A 261 4.24 -14.06 -8.95
N GLY A 262 5.34 -13.59 -8.34
CA GLY A 262 6.69 -13.68 -8.95
C GLY A 262 6.90 -12.86 -10.23
N ASN A 263 6.02 -11.91 -10.55
CA ASN A 263 6.11 -11.12 -11.79
C ASN A 263 7.15 -9.98 -11.67
N THR A 264 7.66 -9.50 -12.80
CA THR A 264 8.57 -8.35 -12.88
C THR A 264 7.96 -7.26 -13.75
N LEU A 265 7.83 -6.06 -13.21
CA LEU A 265 7.31 -4.88 -13.90
C LEU A 265 8.34 -3.75 -13.89
N SER A 266 8.78 -3.34 -15.09
CA SER A 266 9.79 -2.30 -15.30
C SER A 266 9.44 -1.41 -16.51
N ASP A 267 10.06 -0.23 -16.61
CA ASP A 267 10.01 0.61 -17.83
C ASP A 267 8.59 0.96 -18.32
N ILE A 268 7.65 1.14 -17.38
CA ILE A 268 6.24 1.47 -17.65
C ILE A 268 6.05 2.99 -17.68
N ALA A 269 5.41 3.52 -18.74
CA ALA A 269 5.25 4.97 -18.94
C ALA A 269 4.33 5.66 -17.93
N THR A 270 3.42 4.94 -17.29
CA THR A 270 2.59 5.42 -16.16
C THR A 270 2.66 4.44 -14.99
N HIS A 271 1.55 3.85 -14.55
CA HIS A 271 1.54 2.95 -13.40
C HIS A 271 1.75 1.48 -13.83
N PRO A 272 2.59 0.70 -13.15
CA PRO A 272 2.76 -0.74 -13.42
C PRO A 272 1.44 -1.51 -13.40
N ILE A 273 0.56 -1.18 -12.44
CA ILE A 273 -0.78 -1.77 -12.30
C ILE A 273 -1.76 -0.63 -12.07
N ASN A 274 -2.92 -0.68 -12.73
CA ASN A 274 -4.13 0.04 -12.35
C ASN A 274 -5.19 -0.99 -11.92
N ILE A 275 -5.73 -0.86 -10.71
CA ILE A 275 -6.67 -1.81 -10.12
C ILE A 275 -7.67 -1.10 -9.20
N TYR A 276 -8.88 -1.62 -9.07
CA TYR A 276 -9.89 -1.13 -8.12
C TYR A 276 -9.56 -1.53 -6.67
N GLY A 277 -9.89 -0.66 -5.72
CA GLY A 277 -9.60 -0.82 -4.28
C GLY A 277 -10.01 -2.17 -3.70
N ASN A 278 -11.19 -2.69 -4.05
CA ASN A 278 -11.69 -3.97 -3.54
C ASN A 278 -10.76 -5.15 -3.91
N TYR A 279 -10.06 -5.06 -5.04
CA TYR A 279 -9.25 -6.15 -5.62
C TYR A 279 -7.74 -6.03 -5.38
N VAL A 280 -7.25 -4.99 -4.70
CA VAL A 280 -5.81 -4.81 -4.42
C VAL A 280 -5.22 -6.02 -3.66
N HIS A 281 -6.03 -6.66 -2.80
CA HIS A 281 -5.65 -7.88 -2.06
C HIS A 281 -5.30 -9.09 -2.95
N THR A 282 -5.61 -9.03 -4.26
CA THR A 282 -5.30 -10.07 -5.24
C THR A 282 -3.88 -9.98 -5.81
N ILE A 283 -3.15 -8.88 -5.52
CA ILE A 283 -1.73 -8.76 -5.81
C ILE A 283 -0.97 -9.66 -4.82
N GLY A 284 -0.42 -10.77 -5.33
CA GLY A 284 0.28 -11.77 -4.52
C GLY A 284 1.72 -11.40 -4.17
N GLU A 285 2.44 -12.38 -3.60
CA GLU A 285 3.82 -12.23 -3.14
C GLU A 285 4.86 -12.36 -4.27
N GLY A 286 6.08 -11.88 -3.98
CA GLY A 286 7.26 -12.06 -4.84
C GLY A 286 7.30 -11.23 -6.11
N ASN A 287 6.34 -10.32 -6.31
CA ASN A 287 6.31 -9.42 -7.46
C ASN A 287 7.33 -8.27 -7.30
N GLN A 288 8.20 -8.10 -8.31
CA GLN A 288 9.18 -7.01 -8.39
C GLN A 288 8.60 -5.85 -9.20
N ILE A 289 8.11 -4.82 -8.52
CA ILE A 289 7.43 -3.67 -9.13
C ILE A 289 8.35 -2.46 -9.01
N SER A 290 9.13 -2.18 -10.07
CA SER A 290 10.30 -1.30 -10.00
C SER A 290 10.04 0.13 -10.51
N THR A 291 8.99 0.79 -10.00
CA THR A 291 8.66 2.17 -10.43
C THR A 291 8.29 3.10 -9.27
N GLU A 292 8.87 4.30 -9.24
CA GLU A 292 8.50 5.40 -8.32
C GLU A 292 7.02 5.81 -8.43
N ARG A 293 6.37 5.43 -9.55
CA ARG A 293 4.98 5.77 -9.88
C ARG A 293 3.94 4.92 -9.15
N GLY A 294 4.32 3.77 -8.60
CA GLY A 294 3.44 2.95 -7.75
C GLY A 294 2.27 2.27 -8.45
N VAL A 295 1.66 1.30 -7.75
CA VAL A 295 0.40 0.65 -8.14
C VAL A 295 -0.72 1.68 -7.98
N PHE A 296 -1.42 2.03 -9.05
CA PHE A 296 -2.57 2.92 -8.95
C PHE A 296 -3.79 2.15 -8.47
N VAL A 297 -4.43 2.67 -7.43
CA VAL A 297 -5.64 2.13 -6.83
C VAL A 297 -6.79 3.08 -7.14
N GLU A 298 -7.73 2.67 -7.99
CA GLU A 298 -8.99 3.42 -8.18
C GLU A 298 -9.85 3.31 -6.91
N GLY A 299 -10.50 4.41 -6.53
CA GLY A 299 -11.41 4.45 -5.37
C GLY A 299 -12.59 3.51 -5.55
N ASP A 300 -12.99 2.85 -4.46
CA ASP A 300 -13.88 1.68 -4.49
C ASP A 300 -14.39 1.30 -3.08
N ASP A 301 -15.42 0.46 -3.05
CA ASP A 301 -15.95 -0.17 -1.84
C ASP A 301 -15.16 -1.47 -1.55
N VAL A 302 -14.37 -1.49 -0.49
CA VAL A 302 -13.63 -2.68 -0.02
C VAL A 302 -14.56 -3.50 0.87
N GLU A 303 -15.27 -4.45 0.26
CA GLU A 303 -16.34 -5.24 0.89
C GLU A 303 -15.95 -6.69 1.26
N MET A 304 -14.75 -7.16 0.89
CA MET A 304 -14.28 -8.52 1.18
C MET A 304 -14.19 -8.79 2.70
N GLU A 305 -14.41 -10.03 3.14
CA GLU A 305 -14.38 -10.39 4.59
C GLU A 305 -13.01 -10.06 5.22
N ASP A 306 -11.92 -10.52 4.58
CA ASP A 306 -10.54 -10.19 4.92
C ASP A 306 -9.76 -9.79 3.65
N ALA A 307 -9.28 -8.55 3.60
CA ALA A 307 -8.44 -8.01 2.53
C ALA A 307 -7.05 -7.64 3.08
N THR A 308 -6.00 -8.31 2.62
CA THR A 308 -4.61 -8.02 3.02
C THR A 308 -3.85 -7.37 1.87
N TRP A 309 -3.34 -6.16 2.07
CA TRP A 309 -2.46 -5.48 1.12
C TRP A 309 -1.00 -5.81 1.43
N GLN A 310 -0.30 -6.32 0.42
CA GLN A 310 1.08 -6.78 0.55
C GLN A 310 2.06 -5.61 0.71
N LYS A 311 3.19 -5.86 1.36
CA LYS A 311 4.33 -4.95 1.24
C LYS A 311 4.91 -5.10 -0.18
N LEU A 312 4.99 -3.99 -0.92
CA LEU A 312 5.56 -3.93 -2.27
C LEU A 312 6.84 -3.09 -2.30
N ASP A 313 7.69 -3.31 -3.30
CA ASP A 313 8.87 -2.45 -3.58
C ASP A 313 8.50 -1.06 -4.14
N ALA A 314 7.22 -0.81 -4.39
CA ALA A 314 6.66 0.43 -4.88
C ALA A 314 5.39 0.80 -4.08
N PRO A 315 5.06 2.10 -3.95
CA PRO A 315 3.90 2.54 -3.18
C PRO A 315 2.58 2.15 -3.84
N TYR A 316 1.52 2.07 -3.04
CA TYR A 316 0.14 2.17 -3.53
C TYR A 316 -0.20 3.65 -3.71
N VAL A 317 -0.59 4.07 -4.92
CA VAL A 317 -1.07 5.43 -5.22
C VAL A 317 -2.60 5.40 -5.27
N VAL A 318 -3.23 5.86 -4.19
CA VAL A 318 -4.68 5.84 -4.00
C VAL A 318 -5.29 7.04 -4.72
N GLY A 319 -6.02 6.78 -5.82
CA GLY A 319 -6.54 7.82 -6.72
C GLY A 319 -7.98 8.27 -6.46
N GLY A 320 -8.69 7.63 -5.53
CA GLY A 320 -10.06 7.95 -5.13
C GLY A 320 -10.33 7.46 -3.70
N ASP A 321 -11.52 7.77 -3.18
CA ASP A 321 -11.91 7.35 -1.83
C ASP A 321 -12.00 5.81 -1.71
N LEU A 322 -11.60 5.28 -0.56
CA LEU A 322 -11.70 3.86 -0.23
C LEU A 322 -12.67 3.67 0.93
N TYR A 323 -13.74 2.90 0.73
CA TYR A 323 -14.75 2.61 1.75
C TYR A 323 -14.58 1.18 2.26
N VAL A 324 -13.95 1.02 3.43
CA VAL A 324 -13.69 -0.27 4.08
C VAL A 324 -14.90 -0.63 4.94
N GLY A 325 -15.77 -1.49 4.44
CA GLY A 325 -16.94 -1.93 5.19
C GLY A 325 -17.86 -2.85 4.38
N SER A 326 -18.61 -3.69 5.09
CA SER A 326 -19.72 -4.44 4.51
C SER A 326 -20.76 -4.78 5.57
N VAL A 327 -21.97 -5.17 5.16
CA VAL A 327 -23.03 -5.60 6.10
C VAL A 327 -22.67 -6.84 6.94
N THR A 328 -21.63 -7.59 6.53
CA THR A 328 -21.11 -8.77 7.23
C THR A 328 -19.86 -8.48 8.07
N GLY A 329 -19.18 -7.35 7.83
CA GLY A 329 -17.86 -7.06 8.37
C GLY A 329 -16.75 -7.26 7.34
N THR A 330 -15.85 -6.29 7.25
CA THR A 330 -14.67 -6.30 6.39
C THR A 330 -13.44 -5.84 7.16
N THR A 331 -12.36 -6.64 7.14
CA THR A 331 -11.05 -6.23 7.68
C THR A 331 -10.08 -5.91 6.54
N LEU A 332 -9.64 -4.66 6.46
CA LEU A 332 -8.46 -4.27 5.67
C LEU A 332 -7.21 -4.39 6.57
N THR A 333 -6.26 -5.22 6.16
CA THR A 333 -4.95 -5.38 6.81
C THR A 333 -3.86 -4.82 5.89
N LEU A 334 -3.03 -3.92 6.42
CA LEU A 334 -1.83 -3.41 5.74
C LEU A 334 -0.59 -4.04 6.38
N LEU A 335 0.26 -4.69 5.58
CA LEU A 335 1.49 -5.30 6.12
C LEU A 335 2.55 -4.24 6.49
N PRO A 336 3.47 -4.54 7.43
CA PRO A 336 4.58 -3.66 7.79
C PRO A 336 5.37 -3.14 6.58
N GLY A 337 5.79 -1.88 6.62
CA GLY A 337 6.55 -1.27 5.52
C GLY A 337 5.74 -0.89 4.28
N THR A 338 4.41 -1.00 4.31
CA THR A 338 3.53 -0.58 3.19
C THR A 338 3.45 0.95 3.10
N GLU A 339 3.62 1.51 1.89
CA GLU A 339 3.49 2.96 1.63
C GLU A 339 2.21 3.25 0.81
N LEU A 340 1.32 4.08 1.36
CA LEU A 340 0.15 4.63 0.71
C LEU A 340 0.39 6.12 0.38
N ARG A 341 0.32 6.43 -0.91
CA ARG A 341 0.38 7.77 -1.49
C ARG A 341 -1.02 8.21 -1.87
N MET A 342 -1.64 9.01 -1.02
CA MET A 342 -3.02 9.47 -1.15
C MET A 342 -3.15 10.57 -2.21
N GLY A 343 -4.18 10.46 -3.03
CA GLY A 343 -4.55 11.39 -4.09
C GLY A 343 -5.08 12.73 -3.58
N SER A 344 -5.24 13.69 -4.49
CA SER A 344 -5.81 14.98 -4.09
C SER A 344 -7.30 14.84 -3.78
N GLY A 345 -7.68 15.20 -2.55
CA GLY A 345 -9.07 15.05 -2.07
C GLY A 345 -9.53 13.60 -1.90
N THR A 346 -8.61 12.67 -1.61
CA THR A 346 -8.97 11.25 -1.32
C THR A 346 -8.92 10.95 0.18
N GLY A 347 -9.92 10.24 0.68
CA GLY A 347 -9.96 9.68 2.03
C GLY A 347 -9.92 8.15 2.08
N LEU A 348 -9.63 7.61 3.26
CA LEU A 348 -9.90 6.21 3.59
C LEU A 348 -10.92 6.17 4.72
N HIS A 349 -12.07 5.54 4.46
CA HIS A 349 -13.25 5.54 5.32
C HIS A 349 -13.45 4.13 5.87
N VAL A 350 -13.53 3.96 7.19
CA VAL A 350 -13.69 2.66 7.85
C VAL A 350 -15.07 2.60 8.52
N GLY A 351 -15.85 1.58 8.14
CA GLY A 351 -17.19 1.33 8.67
C GLY A 351 -18.19 2.45 8.37
N TYR A 352 -18.21 2.90 7.11
CA TYR A 352 -18.99 4.05 6.67
C TYR A 352 -20.50 3.76 6.69
N GLY A 353 -21.32 4.72 7.14
CA GLY A 353 -22.78 4.54 7.19
C GLY A 353 -23.28 3.63 8.32
N SER A 354 -24.61 3.60 8.50
CA SER A 354 -25.25 3.07 9.72
C SER A 354 -25.41 1.54 9.78
N SER A 355 -24.85 0.80 8.82
CA SER A 355 -25.05 -0.65 8.70
C SER A 355 -23.89 -1.42 8.07
N GLU A 356 -22.77 -0.77 7.81
CA GLU A 356 -21.57 -1.40 7.26
C GLU A 356 -20.51 -1.46 8.37
N PHE A 357 -19.92 -2.62 8.55
CA PHE A 357 -18.93 -2.86 9.58
C PHE A 357 -17.56 -2.97 8.93
N GLY A 358 -16.63 -2.13 9.36
CA GLY A 358 -15.28 -2.04 8.81
C GLY A 358 -14.23 -2.17 9.91
N ARG A 359 -13.02 -2.58 9.53
CA ARG A 359 -11.87 -2.59 10.42
C ARG A 359 -10.60 -2.32 9.63
N LEU A 360 -9.76 -1.43 10.12
CA LEU A 360 -8.39 -1.27 9.63
C LEU A 360 -7.40 -1.84 10.65
N VAL A 361 -6.48 -2.68 10.17
CA VAL A 361 -5.33 -3.19 10.90
C VAL A 361 -4.07 -2.70 10.18
N ALA A 362 -3.49 -1.61 10.66
CA ALA A 362 -2.21 -1.09 10.19
C ALA A 362 -1.20 -1.20 11.33
N GLU A 363 -0.54 -2.35 11.41
CA GLU A 363 0.40 -2.68 12.48
C GLU A 363 1.80 -2.89 11.90
N GLY A 364 2.57 -1.80 11.79
CA GLY A 364 3.97 -1.81 11.36
C GLY A 364 4.94 -2.27 12.46
N THR A 365 6.23 -2.07 12.21
CA THR A 365 7.30 -2.34 13.19
C THR A 365 8.30 -1.18 13.25
N GLU A 366 9.13 -1.11 14.29
CA GLU A 366 10.19 -0.08 14.47
C GLU A 366 11.11 0.08 13.24
N SER A 367 11.33 -1.01 12.47
CA SER A 367 12.13 -0.99 11.23
C SER A 367 11.31 -0.82 9.95
N GLU A 368 10.00 -1.04 10.00
CA GLU A 368 9.10 -1.11 8.84
C GLU A 368 7.77 -0.44 9.19
N HIS A 369 7.82 0.89 9.31
CA HIS A 369 6.65 1.74 9.50
C HIS A 369 5.70 1.64 8.30
N ILE A 370 4.38 1.75 8.54
CA ILE A 370 3.37 1.91 7.48
C ILE A 370 3.20 3.40 7.23
N VAL A 371 3.31 3.85 5.98
CA VAL A 371 3.38 5.27 5.64
C VAL A 371 2.11 5.71 4.90
N PHE A 372 1.49 6.79 5.36
CA PHE A 372 0.39 7.49 4.69
C PHE A 372 0.86 8.92 4.36
N THR A 373 0.99 9.22 3.08
CA THR A 373 1.58 10.48 2.62
C THR A 373 0.94 10.99 1.32
N SER A 374 1.32 12.18 0.88
CA SER A 374 0.83 12.77 -0.37
C SER A 374 1.43 12.09 -1.61
N SER A 375 0.57 11.81 -2.60
CA SER A 375 0.94 11.40 -3.95
C SER A 375 1.54 12.52 -4.81
N ALA A 376 1.48 13.78 -4.36
CA ALA A 376 2.14 14.88 -5.05
C ALA A 376 3.66 14.65 -5.13
N PRO A 377 4.32 15.12 -6.20
CA PRO A 377 5.78 15.12 -6.28
C PRO A 377 6.40 15.76 -5.04
N GLU A 378 7.48 15.20 -4.51
CA GLU A 378 8.04 15.56 -3.19
C GLU A 378 8.21 17.08 -2.99
N ALA A 379 8.72 17.78 -3.99
CA ALA A 379 8.94 19.24 -3.97
C ALA A 379 7.66 20.11 -4.03
N ALA A 380 6.49 19.50 -4.20
CA ALA A 380 5.18 20.14 -4.26
C ALA A 380 4.24 19.75 -3.12
N ARG A 381 4.64 18.80 -2.26
CA ARG A 381 3.82 18.30 -1.15
C ARG A 381 3.45 19.41 -0.17
N SER A 382 2.17 19.50 0.17
CA SER A 382 1.60 20.55 1.02
C SER A 382 0.65 19.98 2.08
N PRO A 383 0.53 20.59 3.27
CA PRO A 383 -0.49 20.22 4.25
C PRO A 383 -1.90 20.34 3.66
N GLY A 384 -2.70 19.28 3.77
CA GLY A 384 -4.03 19.19 3.16
C GLY A 384 -4.04 18.76 1.69
N ASP A 385 -2.97 18.13 1.19
CA ASP A 385 -2.94 17.53 -0.16
C ASP A 385 -4.04 16.44 -0.31
N TRP A 386 -4.27 15.65 0.74
CA TRP A 386 -5.29 14.59 0.82
C TRP A 386 -6.18 14.77 2.04
N ASP A 387 -7.33 14.08 2.08
CA ASP A 387 -8.41 14.42 3.00
C ASP A 387 -8.19 13.89 4.42
N TYR A 388 -8.44 12.60 4.69
CA TYR A 388 -8.25 12.00 6.01
C TYR A 388 -8.26 10.47 5.98
N LEU A 389 -7.86 9.88 7.11
CA LEU A 389 -8.24 8.54 7.53
C LEU A 389 -9.39 8.66 8.54
N ALA A 390 -10.59 8.20 8.20
CA ALA A 390 -11.80 8.32 9.04
C ALA A 390 -12.32 6.98 9.54
N PHE A 391 -12.67 6.93 10.82
CA PHE A 391 -13.31 5.81 11.51
C PHE A 391 -14.69 6.23 11.98
N TYR A 392 -15.76 5.69 11.38
CA TYR A 392 -17.15 5.99 11.74
C TYR A 392 -17.68 4.94 12.73
N GLU A 393 -18.94 5.08 13.18
CA GLU A 393 -19.59 4.15 14.14
C GLU A 393 -19.44 2.66 13.73
N GLY A 394 -19.54 2.36 12.44
CA GLY A 394 -19.35 1.02 11.89
C GLY A 394 -17.92 0.46 12.00
N ALA A 395 -16.91 1.29 12.28
CA ALA A 395 -15.54 0.86 12.53
C ALA A 395 -15.39 0.09 13.86
N GLY A 396 -16.44 0.14 14.71
CA GLY A 396 -16.49 -0.52 16.00
C GLY A 396 -15.38 -0.07 16.94
N ASN A 397 -14.84 -1.04 17.69
CA ASN A 397 -13.89 -0.82 18.79
C ASN A 397 -12.58 -1.62 18.62
N ASN A 398 -12.20 -1.96 17.38
CA ASN A 398 -11.14 -2.93 17.10
C ASN A 398 -10.18 -2.55 15.95
N SER A 399 -10.28 -1.35 15.38
CA SER A 399 -9.27 -0.85 14.44
C SER A 399 -8.00 -0.44 15.17
N SER A 400 -6.84 -0.76 14.59
CA SER A 400 -5.52 -0.59 15.20
C SER A 400 -4.52 0.08 14.26
N LEU A 401 -3.84 1.09 14.78
CA LEU A 401 -2.73 1.81 14.17
C LEU A 401 -1.50 1.65 15.06
N SER A 402 -0.42 1.09 14.54
CA SER A 402 0.84 0.93 15.26
C SER A 402 2.02 1.11 14.31
N TYR A 403 3.06 1.85 14.73
CA TYR A 403 4.21 2.19 13.89
C TYR A 403 3.78 2.71 12.50
N CYS A 404 2.92 3.72 12.50
CA CYS A 404 2.39 4.35 11.29
C CYS A 404 2.79 5.83 11.22
N ASP A 405 3.21 6.29 10.04
CA ASP A 405 3.59 7.69 9.80
C ASP A 405 2.57 8.37 8.88
N PHE A 406 1.90 9.39 9.40
CA PHE A 406 0.87 10.16 8.70
C PHE A 406 1.38 11.57 8.39
N SER A 407 1.30 11.95 7.11
CA SER A 407 1.82 13.25 6.63
C SER A 407 1.00 13.86 5.50
N TYR A 408 0.94 15.21 5.45
CA TYR A 408 0.34 16.01 4.37
C TYR A 408 -1.19 15.89 4.17
N GLY A 409 -1.92 15.15 5.01
CA GLY A 409 -3.39 15.06 4.94
C GLY A 409 -4.12 16.22 5.62
N GLY A 410 -5.39 16.05 5.95
CA GLY A 410 -6.23 17.07 6.61
C GLY A 410 -6.88 18.07 5.64
N GLY A 411 -7.09 17.68 4.37
CA GLY A 411 -7.58 18.55 3.29
C GLY A 411 -9.09 18.82 3.29
N TYR A 412 -9.91 17.90 3.82
CA TYR A 412 -11.37 17.90 3.64
C TYR A 412 -12.07 19.17 4.13
N SER A 413 -11.90 19.48 5.42
CA SER A 413 -12.26 20.77 6.03
C SER A 413 -11.66 20.88 7.43
N GLY A 414 -11.48 22.10 7.95
CA GLY A 414 -10.89 22.37 9.29
C GLY A 414 -11.69 21.86 10.50
N ASN A 415 -12.69 21.01 10.27
CA ASN A 415 -13.46 20.27 11.27
C ASN A 415 -13.00 18.80 11.40
N TYR A 416 -12.17 18.31 10.49
CA TYR A 416 -11.76 16.91 10.39
C TYR A 416 -10.23 16.89 10.39
N GLY A 417 -9.64 16.27 11.41
CA GLY A 417 -8.21 16.03 11.46
C GLY A 417 -7.77 15.04 10.39
N MET A 418 -6.45 14.98 10.14
CA MET A 418 -5.86 13.97 9.25
C MET A 418 -6.25 12.55 9.66
N ILE A 419 -6.37 12.31 10.97
CA ILE A 419 -7.09 11.16 11.51
C ILE A 419 -8.39 11.66 12.14
N HIS A 420 -9.52 11.08 11.73
CA HIS A 420 -10.84 11.41 12.22
C HIS A 420 -11.52 10.19 12.84
N VAL A 421 -12.06 10.34 14.04
CA VAL A 421 -12.78 9.29 14.77
C VAL A 421 -14.13 9.83 15.16
N ASP A 422 -15.19 9.15 14.74
CA ASP A 422 -16.59 9.55 14.89
C ASP A 422 -17.40 8.33 15.37
N GLY A 423 -18.02 8.41 16.56
CA GLY A 423 -18.84 7.31 17.10
C GLY A 423 -18.10 6.00 17.43
N SER A 424 -16.77 5.96 17.35
CA SER A 424 -15.97 4.72 17.37
C SER A 424 -14.74 4.79 18.26
N ARG A 425 -14.04 3.66 18.43
CA ARG A 425 -12.88 3.55 19.32
C ARG A 425 -11.70 2.85 18.65
N ILE A 426 -10.58 3.56 18.52
CA ILE A 426 -9.36 3.05 17.88
C ILE A 426 -8.19 2.90 18.85
N SER A 427 -7.27 2.00 18.54
CA SER A 427 -5.94 1.91 19.18
C SER A 427 -4.91 2.62 18.31
N MET A 428 -4.07 3.47 18.91
CA MET A 428 -3.00 4.19 18.18
C MET A 428 -1.74 4.29 19.05
N THR A 429 -0.65 3.63 18.65
CA THR A 429 0.61 3.64 19.41
C THR A 429 1.85 3.75 18.52
N HIS A 430 2.92 4.39 18.99
CA HIS A 430 4.18 4.51 18.22
C HIS A 430 4.01 5.15 16.84
N CYS A 431 2.95 5.92 16.60
CA CYS A 431 2.64 6.56 15.33
C CYS A 431 3.12 8.02 15.29
N SER A 432 3.39 8.55 14.09
CA SER A 432 3.63 9.98 13.89
C SER A 432 2.51 10.65 13.10
N VAL A 433 2.09 11.86 13.47
CA VAL A 433 1.11 12.67 12.71
C VAL A 433 1.63 14.09 12.54
N THR A 434 1.99 14.44 11.31
CA THR A 434 2.61 15.72 11.01
C THR A 434 2.08 16.37 9.74
N LEU A 435 2.25 17.69 9.61
CA LEU A 435 1.94 18.42 8.37
C LEU A 435 0.46 18.26 7.95
N SER A 436 -0.46 18.20 8.92
CA SER A 436 -1.89 18.28 8.66
C SER A 436 -2.31 19.68 8.22
N GLY A 437 -3.16 19.76 7.19
CA GLY A 437 -3.90 20.97 6.80
C GLY A 437 -4.95 21.40 7.83
N SER A 438 -5.21 20.56 8.84
CA SER A 438 -6.20 20.77 9.90
C SER A 438 -5.64 20.31 11.26
N GLN A 439 -6.47 19.71 12.12
CA GLN A 439 -6.04 19.00 13.32
C GLN A 439 -5.16 17.79 12.95
N GLY A 440 -4.28 17.35 13.86
CA GLY A 440 -3.61 16.04 13.71
C GLY A 440 -4.63 14.90 13.82
N VAL A 441 -5.25 14.78 14.99
CA VAL A 441 -6.33 13.82 15.28
C VAL A 441 -7.56 14.56 15.80
N SER A 442 -8.76 14.11 15.41
CA SER A 442 -10.04 14.66 15.87
C SER A 442 -10.99 13.55 16.29
N LEU A 443 -11.62 13.70 17.46
CA LEU A 443 -12.57 12.74 18.04
C LEU A 443 -13.91 13.42 18.30
N ARG A 444 -15.00 12.86 17.76
CA ARG A 444 -16.36 13.42 17.82
C ARG A 444 -17.43 12.37 18.12
N ASN A 445 -18.60 12.83 18.57
CA ASN A 445 -19.78 12.01 18.87
C ASN A 445 -19.44 10.75 19.69
N ASP A 446 -18.94 10.94 20.92
CA ASP A 446 -18.50 9.88 21.84
C ASP A 446 -17.32 9.00 21.39
N ALA A 447 -16.60 9.40 20.33
CA ALA A 447 -15.35 8.76 19.95
C ALA A 447 -14.27 8.87 21.03
N SER A 448 -13.45 7.83 21.16
CA SER A 448 -12.40 7.71 22.18
C SER A 448 -11.24 6.83 21.75
N PHE A 449 -10.18 6.75 22.55
CA PHE A 449 -9.09 5.80 22.31
C PHE A 449 -9.25 4.52 23.14
N ALA A 450 -8.92 3.38 22.53
CA ALA A 450 -8.64 2.12 23.23
C ALA A 450 -7.23 2.16 23.83
N SER A 451 -6.26 2.68 23.07
CA SER A 451 -4.95 3.10 23.52
C SER A 451 -4.49 4.32 22.72
N PHE A 452 -3.79 5.24 23.36
CA PHE A 452 -3.12 6.36 22.72
C PHE A 452 -1.83 6.68 23.48
N SER A 453 -0.74 6.00 23.15
CA SER A 453 0.55 6.15 23.84
C SER A 453 1.73 6.16 22.88
N ASP A 454 2.82 6.79 23.31
CA ASP A 454 4.12 6.75 22.62
C ASP A 454 4.09 7.32 21.18
N ASN A 455 3.08 8.16 20.86
CA ASN A 455 2.92 8.80 19.55
C ASN A 455 3.64 10.15 19.47
N SER A 456 3.95 10.63 18.26
CA SER A 456 4.57 11.93 17.99
C SER A 456 3.68 12.81 17.10
N LEU A 457 3.24 13.98 17.58
CA LEU A 457 2.30 14.84 16.85
C LEU A 457 2.75 16.30 16.80
N GLY A 458 2.97 16.86 15.60
CA GLY A 458 3.48 18.23 15.44
C GLY A 458 3.51 18.73 14.00
N ASN A 459 3.70 20.04 13.80
CA ASN A 459 3.56 20.75 12.54
C ASN A 459 2.16 20.61 11.92
N ASN A 460 1.11 20.54 12.74
CA ASN A 460 -0.29 20.46 12.28
C ASN A 460 -0.91 21.87 12.30
N ALA A 461 -1.78 22.20 11.33
CA ALA A 461 -2.24 23.57 11.10
C ALA A 461 -3.03 24.20 12.26
N THR A 462 -3.66 23.40 13.13
CA THR A 462 -4.43 23.91 14.29
C THR A 462 -3.95 23.33 15.62
N VAL A 463 -4.33 22.09 15.95
CA VAL A 463 -3.98 21.40 17.20
C VAL A 463 -3.62 19.93 16.93
N PRO A 464 -2.74 19.32 17.73
CA PRO A 464 -2.39 17.91 17.54
C PRO A 464 -3.56 16.97 17.79
N VAL A 465 -4.41 17.26 18.79
CA VAL A 465 -5.60 16.46 19.15
C VAL A 465 -6.76 17.38 19.52
N GLU A 466 -7.94 17.12 18.96
CA GLU A 466 -9.24 17.65 19.38
C GLU A 466 -10.09 16.50 19.95
N ILE A 467 -10.54 16.62 21.20
CA ILE A 467 -11.27 15.57 21.93
C ILE A 467 -12.32 16.17 22.87
N TYR A 468 -13.38 15.43 23.18
CA TYR A 468 -14.39 15.81 24.16
C TYR A 468 -13.98 15.50 25.61
N GLY A 469 -14.37 16.37 26.55
CA GLY A 469 -13.93 16.35 27.95
C GLY A 469 -14.15 15.04 28.70
N ASN A 470 -15.22 14.30 28.40
CA ASN A 470 -15.51 12.99 28.99
C ASN A 470 -14.44 11.93 28.65
N PHE A 471 -13.74 12.07 27.50
CA PHE A 471 -12.85 11.05 26.93
C PHE A 471 -11.35 11.38 26.99
N VAL A 472 -10.96 12.57 27.48
CA VAL A 472 -9.54 13.00 27.62
C VAL A 472 -8.67 11.99 28.36
N HIS A 473 -9.26 11.26 29.32
CA HIS A 473 -8.60 10.20 30.09
C HIS A 473 -8.10 9.01 29.24
N THR A 474 -8.53 8.92 27.97
CA THR A 474 -8.04 7.88 27.03
C THR A 474 -6.72 8.27 26.35
N ILE A 475 -6.24 9.51 26.54
CA ILE A 475 -4.90 9.95 26.13
C ILE A 475 -3.90 9.43 27.17
N GLY A 476 -3.11 8.44 26.77
CA GLY A 476 -2.11 7.78 27.61
C GLY A 476 -0.79 8.55 27.78
N PRO A 477 0.19 7.94 28.44
CA PRO A 477 1.54 8.48 28.61
C PRO A 477 2.40 8.32 27.34
N GLY A 478 3.64 8.81 27.38
CA GLY A 478 4.66 8.58 26.35
C GLY A 478 4.52 9.45 25.08
N ASN A 479 3.34 10.04 24.85
CA ASN A 479 3.10 10.91 23.71
C ASN A 479 3.99 12.17 23.74
N THR A 480 4.48 12.59 22.58
CA THR A 480 5.30 13.78 22.37
C THR A 480 4.60 14.72 21.40
N PHE A 481 4.26 15.92 21.87
CA PHE A 481 3.59 16.93 21.05
C PHE A 481 4.50 18.14 20.76
N GLU A 482 4.22 18.86 19.67
CA GLU A 482 4.92 20.11 19.35
C GLU A 482 4.75 21.19 20.43
N THR A 483 5.87 21.76 20.88
CA THR A 483 5.89 22.78 21.92
C THR A 483 5.21 24.08 21.45
N GLY A 484 4.40 24.68 22.33
CA GLY A 484 3.61 25.87 22.00
C GLY A 484 2.20 25.57 21.48
N THR A 485 1.87 24.31 21.19
CA THR A 485 0.50 23.86 20.93
C THR A 485 -0.24 23.49 22.23
N SER A 486 -1.48 22.99 22.13
CA SER A 486 -2.25 22.44 23.25
C SER A 486 -3.22 21.36 22.75
N ILE A 487 -3.57 20.38 23.59
CA ILE A 487 -4.65 19.43 23.30
C ILE A 487 -5.96 20.18 23.49
N LEU A 488 -6.78 20.28 22.43
CA LEU A 488 -8.07 20.95 22.49
C LEU A 488 -9.11 20.02 23.13
N VAL A 489 -9.61 20.43 24.29
CA VAL A 489 -10.63 19.72 25.05
C VAL A 489 -11.95 20.47 24.90
N LYS A 490 -12.90 19.92 24.14
CA LYS A 490 -14.25 20.48 24.03
C LYS A 490 -15.00 20.29 25.36
N GLY A 491 -15.71 21.33 25.79
CA GLY A 491 -16.58 21.28 26.98
C GLY A 491 -17.65 20.20 26.86
N ASP A 492 -17.91 19.50 27.97
CA ASP A 492 -18.62 18.22 27.99
C ASP A 492 -19.07 17.84 29.42
N ASP A 493 -19.94 16.84 29.55
CA ASP A 493 -20.31 16.19 30.82
C ASP A 493 -19.38 14.98 31.10
N LEU A 494 -18.39 15.15 31.99
CA LEU A 494 -17.53 14.07 32.47
C LEU A 494 -18.30 13.20 33.47
N GLU A 495 -18.89 12.11 32.95
CA GLU A 495 -19.72 11.17 33.71
C GLU A 495 -18.97 9.90 34.17
N GLN A 496 -17.64 9.85 34.01
CA GLN A 496 -16.79 8.70 34.34
C GLN A 496 -16.59 8.48 35.85
N SER A 497 -16.63 7.23 36.32
CA SER A 497 -16.62 6.88 37.75
C SER A 497 -15.31 7.16 38.48
N ASP A 498 -14.17 6.87 37.86
CA ASP A 498 -12.82 7.24 38.33
C ASP A 498 -11.85 7.24 37.14
N VAL A 499 -11.34 8.43 36.79
CA VAL A 499 -10.44 8.63 35.64
C VAL A 499 -9.31 9.59 35.98
N THR A 500 -8.20 9.45 35.26
CA THR A 500 -7.02 10.31 35.38
C THR A 500 -6.74 11.01 34.05
N TRP A 501 -6.46 12.32 34.10
CA TRP A 501 -5.83 13.04 32.98
C TRP A 501 -4.33 13.00 33.16
N HIS A 502 -3.66 12.30 32.24
CA HIS A 502 -2.23 12.07 32.32
C HIS A 502 -1.41 13.29 31.91
N ARG A 503 -0.27 13.51 32.57
CA ARG A 503 0.60 14.63 32.22
C ARG A 503 1.19 14.45 30.82
N GLN A 504 1.00 15.46 29.96
CA GLN A 504 1.61 15.57 28.64
C GLN A 504 2.72 16.64 28.63
N ASN A 505 3.51 16.72 27.56
CA ASN A 505 4.54 17.76 27.39
C ASN A 505 3.98 19.12 26.93
N ILE A 506 2.68 19.21 26.66
CA ILE A 506 1.93 20.42 26.32
C ILE A 506 0.68 20.57 27.21
N PRO A 507 0.06 21.77 27.30
CA PRO A 507 -1.17 21.96 28.05
C PRO A 507 -2.38 21.25 27.43
N TYR A 508 -3.36 20.96 28.28
CA TYR A 508 -4.76 20.81 27.86
C TYR A 508 -5.39 22.21 27.76
N LEU A 509 -6.19 22.47 26.72
CA LEU A 509 -6.95 23.71 26.56
C LEU A 509 -8.45 23.39 26.54
N ILE A 510 -9.16 23.73 27.60
CA ILE A 510 -10.61 23.54 27.73
C ILE A 510 -11.34 24.68 27.02
N ASP A 511 -12.17 24.31 26.06
CA ASP A 511 -12.99 25.19 25.22
C ASP A 511 -14.48 24.90 25.46
N GLY A 512 -15.07 25.64 26.40
CA GLY A 512 -16.43 25.46 26.91
C GLY A 512 -16.46 25.21 28.42
N THR A 513 -17.59 24.67 28.91
CA THR A 513 -17.68 24.20 30.31
C THR A 513 -17.38 22.71 30.37
N LEU A 514 -16.45 22.30 31.24
CA LEU A 514 -16.29 20.90 31.64
C LEU A 514 -17.08 20.66 32.93
N TYR A 515 -18.18 19.93 32.84
CA TYR A 515 -18.95 19.50 34.01
C TYR A 515 -18.36 18.19 34.54
N ILE A 516 -18.18 18.10 35.86
CA ILE A 516 -17.70 16.88 36.53
C ILE A 516 -18.80 16.42 37.49
N GLY A 517 -19.45 15.30 37.17
CA GLY A 517 -20.39 14.65 38.07
C GLY A 517 -21.63 14.08 37.38
N SER A 518 -21.90 12.80 37.66
CA SER A 518 -23.10 12.07 37.24
C SER A 518 -24.02 11.75 38.42
N ALA A 519 -25.17 11.14 38.15
CA ALA A 519 -26.08 10.65 39.20
C ALA A 519 -25.49 9.54 40.09
N THR A 520 -24.48 8.81 39.60
CA THR A 520 -23.79 7.72 40.34
C THR A 520 -22.47 8.14 40.97
N GLY A 521 -21.99 9.36 40.68
CA GLY A 521 -20.67 9.82 41.06
C GLY A 521 -19.70 9.77 39.90
N SER A 522 -18.93 10.85 39.73
CA SER A 522 -17.81 10.93 38.80
C SER A 522 -16.58 11.53 39.49
N ARG A 523 -15.39 11.08 39.08
CA ARG A 523 -14.13 11.50 39.69
C ARG A 523 -13.07 11.72 38.62
N LEU A 524 -12.52 12.93 38.60
CA LEU A 524 -11.36 13.32 37.80
C LEU A 524 -10.14 13.50 38.70
N THR A 525 -9.08 12.77 38.40
CA THR A 525 -7.72 12.99 38.93
C THR A 525 -6.87 13.68 37.86
N ILE A 526 -6.01 14.62 38.23
CA ILE A 526 -5.07 15.28 37.31
C ILE A 526 -3.64 15.01 37.81
N ASP A 527 -2.77 14.49 36.94
CA ASP A 527 -1.40 14.14 37.32
C ASP A 527 -0.57 15.40 37.69
N PRO A 528 0.32 15.33 38.71
CA PRO A 528 1.19 16.44 39.12
C PRO A 528 2.03 17.04 37.98
N GLY A 529 2.12 18.37 37.94
CA GLY A 529 2.82 19.11 36.90
C GLY A 529 2.06 19.27 35.58
N THR A 530 0.79 18.84 35.52
CA THR A 530 -0.09 19.10 34.37
C THR A 530 -0.49 20.58 34.30
N THR A 531 -0.56 21.13 33.08
CA THR A 531 -1.11 22.47 32.82
C THR A 531 -2.45 22.34 32.12
N VAL A 532 -3.47 22.99 32.67
CA VAL A 532 -4.81 23.12 32.12
C VAL A 532 -5.07 24.61 31.85
N LYS A 533 -5.36 24.93 30.60
CA LYS A 533 -5.73 26.25 30.09
C LYS A 533 -7.21 26.31 29.78
N PHE A 534 -7.77 27.51 29.73
CA PHE A 534 -9.19 27.75 29.48
C PHE A 534 -9.38 28.83 28.41
N SER A 535 -10.18 28.56 27.36
CA SER A 535 -10.64 29.58 26.41
C SER A 535 -11.46 30.67 27.11
N GLU A 536 -11.70 31.80 26.43
CA GLU A 536 -12.50 32.90 26.97
C GLU A 536 -13.88 32.42 27.47
N GLY A 537 -14.21 32.70 28.73
CA GLY A 537 -15.47 32.26 29.36
C GLY A 537 -15.60 30.74 29.61
N SER A 538 -14.51 29.97 29.47
CA SER A 538 -14.51 28.54 29.84
C SER A 538 -14.39 28.32 31.35
N GLN A 539 -14.82 27.16 31.84
CA GLN A 539 -14.82 26.85 33.28
C GLN A 539 -14.81 25.34 33.52
N LEU A 540 -14.35 24.96 34.72
CA LEU A 540 -14.44 23.60 35.25
C LEU A 540 -15.47 23.60 36.39
N TYR A 541 -16.44 22.71 36.34
CA TYR A 541 -17.61 22.76 37.23
C TYR A 541 -17.95 21.41 37.87
N VAL A 542 -17.57 21.28 39.14
CA VAL A 542 -17.73 20.08 39.98
C VAL A 542 -19.08 20.06 40.69
N GLY A 543 -19.83 18.96 40.53
CA GLY A 543 -21.09 18.72 41.24
C GLY A 543 -22.21 19.68 40.87
N TYR A 544 -22.21 20.12 39.62
CA TYR A 544 -22.88 21.32 39.10
C TYR A 544 -24.42 21.38 39.23
N ARG A 545 -25.12 20.25 39.40
CA ARG A 545 -26.57 20.17 39.56
C ARG A 545 -26.99 19.33 40.76
N SER A 546 -28.16 19.64 41.32
CA SER A 546 -28.75 18.82 42.39
C SER A 546 -29.00 17.40 41.87
N GLY A 547 -28.50 16.40 42.60
CA GLY A 547 -28.56 14.99 42.19
C GLY A 547 -27.39 14.52 41.32
N THR A 548 -26.46 15.40 40.93
CA THR A 548 -25.15 15.02 40.37
C THR A 548 -24.09 15.02 41.46
N PHE A 549 -23.12 14.12 41.38
CA PHE A 549 -22.03 14.00 42.35
C PHE A 549 -20.68 13.99 41.63
N GLY A 550 -19.80 14.95 41.92
CA GLY A 550 -18.53 15.12 41.23
C GLY A 550 -17.35 15.32 42.18
N VAL A 551 -16.20 14.72 41.86
CA VAL A 551 -14.94 14.88 42.60
C VAL A 551 -13.84 15.34 41.64
N LEU A 552 -13.14 16.42 42.01
CA LEU A 552 -11.89 16.83 41.37
C LEU A 552 -10.73 16.62 42.33
N VAL A 553 -9.71 15.89 41.90
CA VAL A 553 -8.43 15.74 42.62
C VAL A 553 -7.32 16.32 41.76
N ALA A 554 -6.97 17.58 42.05
CA ALA A 554 -5.74 18.19 41.62
C ALA A 554 -4.80 18.24 42.83
N ASP A 555 -4.05 17.17 43.02
CA ASP A 555 -3.12 16.96 44.14
C ASP A 555 -1.69 17.05 43.57
N GLY A 556 -1.15 18.26 43.48
CA GLY A 556 0.18 18.52 42.93
C GLY A 556 1.31 18.23 43.92
N GLU A 557 2.56 18.34 43.47
CA GLU A 557 3.73 18.19 44.35
C GLU A 557 4.55 19.49 44.43
N PRO A 558 5.32 19.71 45.51
CA PRO A 558 6.38 20.72 45.54
C PRO A 558 7.35 20.59 44.35
N GLY A 559 7.29 21.54 43.42
CA GLY A 559 8.09 21.53 42.18
C GLY A 559 7.41 20.88 40.96
N ASN A 560 6.31 20.15 41.15
CA ASN A 560 5.40 19.67 40.09
C ASN A 560 3.97 20.16 40.38
N GLN A 561 3.79 21.48 40.48
CA GLN A 561 2.48 22.08 40.75
C GLN A 561 1.54 21.90 39.54
N ILE A 562 0.25 21.64 39.80
CA ILE A 562 -0.77 21.62 38.75
C ILE A 562 -1.18 23.06 38.45
N THR A 563 -1.19 23.46 37.19
CA THR A 563 -1.45 24.85 36.78
C THR A 563 -2.80 24.98 36.07
N PHE A 564 -3.66 25.87 36.55
CA PHE A 564 -4.92 26.28 35.94
C PHE A 564 -4.82 27.76 35.56
N THR A 565 -4.91 28.07 34.26
CA THR A 565 -4.61 29.44 33.77
C THR A 565 -5.30 29.79 32.45
N SER A 566 -5.09 31.00 31.94
CA SER A 566 -5.68 31.48 30.70
C SER A 566 -5.18 30.71 29.45
N GLY A 567 -6.10 30.52 28.51
CA GLY A 567 -5.85 30.07 27.14
C GLY A 567 -5.21 31.13 26.24
N ALA A 568 -5.12 32.38 26.70
CA ALA A 568 -4.48 33.47 25.95
C ALA A 568 -3.01 33.17 25.60
N LEU A 569 -2.52 33.89 24.59
CA LEU A 569 -1.10 33.87 24.21
C LEU A 569 -0.25 34.44 25.36
N ALA A 570 0.94 33.89 25.54
CA ALA A 570 1.83 34.28 26.63
C ALA A 570 2.16 35.79 26.59
N GLY A 571 1.90 36.49 27.69
CA GLY A 571 2.02 37.94 27.82
C GLY A 571 0.76 38.74 27.48
N PHE A 572 -0.35 38.07 27.13
CA PHE A 572 -1.66 38.67 26.84
C PHE A 572 -2.77 38.18 27.79
N GLU A 573 -2.43 37.41 28.82
CA GLU A 573 -3.37 36.95 29.85
C GLU A 573 -3.95 38.14 30.63
N ALA A 574 -5.27 38.18 30.81
CA ALA A 574 -5.97 39.24 31.54
C ALA A 574 -6.82 38.68 32.71
N PRO A 575 -6.98 39.45 33.81
CA PRO A 575 -7.86 39.06 34.91
C PRO A 575 -9.31 38.87 34.47
N GLY A 576 -9.81 37.64 34.56
CA GLY A 576 -11.16 37.29 34.14
C GLY A 576 -11.28 36.73 32.73
N ASP A 577 -10.17 36.30 32.10
CA ASP A 577 -10.21 35.58 30.82
C ASP A 577 -11.14 34.35 30.87
N TRP A 578 -11.18 33.65 32.00
CA TRP A 578 -12.00 32.44 32.17
C TRP A 578 -12.84 32.48 33.46
N ASP A 579 -13.86 31.62 33.55
CA ASP A 579 -14.93 31.74 34.54
C ASP A 579 -14.62 31.09 35.90
N GLY A 580 -13.51 30.35 36.00
CA GLY A 580 -12.98 29.77 37.25
C GLY A 580 -13.31 28.29 37.48
N ILE A 581 -12.85 27.78 38.63
CA ILE A 581 -13.15 26.42 39.11
C ILE A 581 -14.32 26.48 40.08
N TRP A 582 -15.44 25.86 39.73
CA TRP A 582 -16.68 25.91 40.50
C TRP A 582 -16.94 24.59 41.24
N PHE A 583 -17.24 24.68 42.54
CA PHE A 583 -17.70 23.58 43.39
C PHE A 583 -19.12 23.90 43.90
N ASP A 584 -20.11 23.11 43.49
CA ASP A 584 -21.52 23.27 43.92
C ASP A 584 -21.95 22.25 45.00
N SER A 585 -23.24 22.26 45.32
CA SER A 585 -23.94 21.32 46.20
C SER A 585 -23.71 19.82 45.90
N GLY A 586 -23.37 19.45 44.66
CA GLY A 586 -23.03 18.08 44.27
C GLY A 586 -21.55 17.71 44.47
N THR A 587 -20.73 18.60 45.04
CA THR A 587 -19.30 18.29 45.28
C THR A 587 -19.18 17.08 46.19
N GLY A 588 -18.39 16.09 45.76
CA GLY A 588 -18.14 14.86 46.48
C GLY A 588 -17.01 15.00 47.49
N ASN A 589 -17.08 14.19 48.54
CA ASN A 589 -16.02 14.08 49.54
C ASN A 589 -14.71 13.59 48.89
N GLY A 590 -13.58 14.17 49.29
CA GLY A 590 -12.28 13.92 48.68
C GLY A 590 -11.95 14.80 47.47
N SER A 591 -12.70 15.88 47.22
CA SER A 591 -12.28 16.92 46.28
C SER A 591 -11.11 17.73 46.86
N VAL A 592 -10.04 17.91 46.09
CA VAL A 592 -8.77 18.51 46.54
C VAL A 592 -8.21 19.42 45.46
N LEU A 593 -7.77 20.61 45.88
CA LEU A 593 -6.82 21.47 45.19
C LEU A 593 -5.60 21.64 46.11
N ASP A 594 -4.56 20.84 45.94
CA ASP A 594 -3.31 20.95 46.68
C ASP A 594 -2.14 21.25 45.75
N HIS A 595 -1.19 22.09 46.20
CA HIS A 595 -0.02 22.52 45.41
C HIS A 595 -0.37 22.98 43.98
N CYS A 596 -1.47 23.74 43.82
CA CYS A 596 -1.92 24.26 42.53
C CYS A 596 -1.53 25.72 42.30
N VAL A 597 -1.35 26.12 41.04
CA VAL A 597 -1.28 27.54 40.62
C VAL A 597 -2.55 27.85 39.85
N ILE A 598 -3.37 28.79 40.32
CA ILE A 598 -4.69 29.10 39.75
C ILE A 598 -4.75 30.60 39.44
N SER A 599 -4.81 30.96 38.16
CA SER A 599 -4.59 32.35 37.71
C SER A 599 -5.54 32.81 36.60
N TYR A 600 -5.77 34.13 36.54
CA TYR A 600 -6.50 34.83 35.46
C TYR A 600 -7.99 34.49 35.28
N ALA A 601 -8.63 33.83 36.25
CA ALA A 601 -10.07 33.52 36.21
C ALA A 601 -10.95 34.61 36.86
N GLY A 602 -12.25 34.33 36.99
CA GLY A 602 -13.24 35.22 37.62
C GLY A 602 -13.99 36.11 36.62
N GLY A 603 -14.07 35.71 35.35
CA GLY A 603 -14.79 36.45 34.30
C GLY A 603 -16.31 36.53 34.51
N TYR A 604 -16.91 35.45 35.04
CA TYR A 604 -18.36 35.24 35.06
C TYR A 604 -19.19 36.40 35.65
N SER A 605 -18.77 36.94 36.80
CA SER A 605 -19.44 38.07 37.46
C SER A 605 -18.62 38.62 38.64
N SER A 606 -19.05 39.74 39.22
CA SER A 606 -18.52 40.23 40.51
C SER A 606 -18.69 39.24 41.68
N ASN A 607 -19.50 38.20 41.52
CA ASN A 607 -19.80 37.17 42.51
C ASN A 607 -19.11 35.84 42.11
N SER A 608 -17.89 35.91 41.61
CA SER A 608 -17.06 34.78 41.19
C SER A 608 -15.60 34.98 41.62
N GLY A 609 -14.70 34.11 41.17
CA GLY A 609 -13.28 34.19 41.46
C GLY A 609 -12.49 33.11 40.72
N ASN A 610 -11.20 32.98 41.03
CA ASN A 610 -10.38 31.88 40.50
C ASN A 610 -10.90 30.52 40.96
N VAL A 611 -11.32 30.44 42.23
CA VAL A 611 -12.07 29.29 42.77
C VAL A 611 -13.38 29.79 43.36
N VAL A 612 -14.48 29.11 43.05
CA VAL A 612 -15.82 29.40 43.57
C VAL A 612 -16.34 28.18 44.32
N VAL A 613 -16.69 28.35 45.60
CA VAL A 613 -17.35 27.30 46.40
C VAL A 613 -18.71 27.81 46.87
N ARG A 614 -19.79 27.15 46.42
CA ARG A 614 -21.16 27.56 46.71
C ARG A 614 -22.04 26.35 47.03
N ASN A 615 -23.06 26.56 47.87
CA ASN A 615 -24.05 25.54 48.25
C ASN A 615 -23.51 24.23 48.88
N SER A 616 -22.19 24.08 49.03
CA SER A 616 -21.59 22.92 49.69
C SER A 616 -21.41 23.19 51.18
N THR A 617 -22.21 22.50 51.99
CA THR A 617 -22.20 22.57 53.47
C THR A 617 -21.80 21.26 54.14
N ALA A 618 -21.67 20.17 53.37
CA ALA A 618 -21.31 18.84 53.87
C ALA A 618 -19.99 18.30 53.27
N ASN A 619 -19.70 18.62 52.01
CA ASN A 619 -18.57 18.08 51.23
C ASN A 619 -17.86 19.23 50.50
N VAL A 620 -17.10 20.06 51.23
CA VAL A 620 -16.32 21.16 50.66
C VAL A 620 -14.97 20.64 50.15
N PRO A 621 -14.37 21.25 49.11
CA PRO A 621 -13.01 20.90 48.70
C PRO A 621 -12.00 21.28 49.80
N LEU A 622 -10.93 20.49 49.93
CA LEU A 622 -9.70 20.94 50.56
C LEU A 622 -8.95 21.85 49.58
N ILE A 623 -8.53 23.03 50.02
CA ILE A 623 -7.71 23.94 49.20
C ILE A 623 -6.46 24.26 50.01
N SER A 624 -5.30 23.77 49.56
CA SER A 624 -4.05 23.93 50.30
C SER A 624 -2.82 24.18 49.42
N ASN A 625 -1.81 24.86 49.96
CA ASN A 625 -0.52 25.12 49.33
C ASN A 625 -0.60 25.74 47.91
N CYS A 626 -1.70 26.44 47.59
CA CYS A 626 -1.95 27.00 46.27
C CYS A 626 -1.43 28.44 46.13
N GLU A 627 -1.05 28.82 44.91
CA GLU A 627 -0.97 30.21 44.50
C GLU A 627 -2.27 30.60 43.77
N ILE A 628 -2.93 31.68 44.19
CA ILE A 628 -4.18 32.16 43.59
C ILE A 628 -4.05 33.64 43.23
N SER A 629 -3.89 33.91 41.94
CA SER A 629 -3.49 35.24 41.46
C SER A 629 -4.26 35.79 40.26
N HIS A 630 -4.25 37.11 40.11
CA HIS A 630 -4.77 37.82 38.93
C HIS A 630 -6.26 37.55 38.64
N SER A 631 -7.10 37.34 39.65
CA SER A 631 -8.54 37.18 39.40
C SER A 631 -9.21 38.49 38.96
N GLY A 632 -10.10 38.41 37.96
CA GLY A 632 -11.01 39.49 37.58
C GLY A 632 -12.07 39.80 38.66
N ALA A 633 -12.25 38.89 39.62
CA ALA A 633 -13.11 39.06 40.79
C ALA A 633 -12.33 38.74 42.08
N TYR A 634 -12.75 37.74 42.87
CA TYR A 634 -12.06 37.33 44.11
C TYR A 634 -11.01 36.23 43.86
N GLY A 635 -10.00 36.10 44.72
CA GLY A 635 -9.14 34.91 44.70
C GLY A 635 -9.96 33.62 44.91
N ILE A 636 -10.64 33.53 46.06
CA ILE A 636 -11.66 32.51 46.34
C ILE A 636 -12.99 33.18 46.70
N TYR A 637 -14.05 32.85 45.99
CA TYR A 637 -15.41 33.31 46.29
C TYR A 637 -16.23 32.21 46.98
N LEU A 638 -16.76 32.52 48.17
CA LEU A 638 -17.51 31.60 49.02
C LEU A 638 -18.96 32.08 49.17
N ALA A 639 -19.93 31.23 48.83
CA ALA A 639 -21.35 31.57 48.88
C ALA A 639 -22.21 30.52 49.60
N ASN A 640 -23.38 30.94 50.09
CA ASN A 640 -24.42 30.09 50.66
C ASN A 640 -23.91 29.11 51.73
N ASN A 641 -23.20 29.66 52.73
CA ASN A 641 -22.60 28.96 53.87
C ASN A 641 -21.42 28.02 53.55
N ALA A 642 -20.83 28.09 52.35
CA ALA A 642 -19.61 27.36 52.04
C ALA A 642 -18.44 27.72 52.97
N ASN A 643 -17.73 26.69 53.46
CA ASN A 643 -16.60 26.85 54.37
C ASN A 643 -15.51 25.78 54.13
N PRO A 644 -14.81 25.81 52.99
CA PRO A 644 -13.65 24.97 52.74
C PRO A 644 -12.53 25.25 53.75
N GLU A 645 -11.69 24.24 53.98
CA GLU A 645 -10.40 24.44 54.66
C GLU A 645 -9.42 25.12 53.69
N LEU A 646 -8.85 26.24 54.12
CA LEU A 646 -7.88 27.04 53.36
C LEU A 646 -6.56 27.05 54.14
N ASN A 647 -5.49 26.49 53.57
CA ASN A 647 -4.20 26.36 54.26
C ASN A 647 -3.02 26.68 53.32
N GLY A 648 -2.03 27.45 53.77
CA GLY A 648 -0.83 27.74 52.96
C GLY A 648 -1.07 28.48 51.64
N ILE A 649 -2.20 29.20 51.50
CA ILE A 649 -2.55 29.90 50.25
C ILE A 649 -1.76 31.20 50.10
N THR A 650 -1.16 31.41 48.93
CA THR A 650 -0.52 32.67 48.54
C THR A 650 -1.43 33.41 47.55
N TYR A 651 -1.74 34.67 47.83
CA TYR A 651 -2.59 35.50 46.98
C TYR A 651 -1.82 36.66 46.34
N GLN A 652 -2.20 37.04 45.11
CA GLN A 652 -1.61 38.18 44.42
C GLN A 652 -2.59 38.81 43.40
N ASN A 653 -2.70 40.15 43.37
CA ASN A 653 -3.38 40.89 42.29
C ASN A 653 -4.85 40.50 41.99
N ASN A 654 -5.63 40.07 43.00
CA ASN A 654 -7.05 39.75 42.84
C ASN A 654 -7.93 41.02 42.94
N ALA A 655 -8.77 41.28 41.95
CA ALA A 655 -9.42 42.58 41.75
C ALA A 655 -10.39 43.02 42.87
N LEU A 656 -11.14 42.08 43.45
CA LEU A 656 -12.11 42.34 44.54
C LEU A 656 -11.60 41.89 45.92
N GLY A 657 -10.40 41.32 45.99
CA GLY A 657 -9.75 40.82 47.20
C GLY A 657 -9.51 39.31 47.20
N ASP A 658 -8.77 38.84 48.20
CA ASP A 658 -8.30 37.46 48.26
C ASP A 658 -9.43 36.46 48.54
N THR A 659 -10.31 36.78 49.50
CA THR A 659 -11.55 36.04 49.77
C THR A 659 -12.67 37.01 50.14
N ASN A 660 -13.92 36.62 49.94
CA ASN A 660 -15.11 37.45 50.21
C ASN A 660 -15.67 37.33 51.65
N LYS A 661 -14.84 36.96 52.65
CA LYS A 661 -15.22 36.75 54.06
C LYS A 661 -14.67 37.83 55.00
#